data_AF-A0A1Q9H1N5-F1
#
_entry.id   AF-A0A1Q9H1N5-F1
#
_cell.length_a   1.000
_cell.length_b   1.000
_cell.length_c   1.000
_cell.angle_alpha   90.00
_cell.angle_beta   90.00
_cell.angle_gamma   90.00
#
_symmetry.space_group_name_H-M   'P 1'
#
loop_
_entity.id
_entity.type
_entity.pdbx_description
1 polymer ?
#
loop_
_entity_poly.entity_id
_entity_poly.type
_entity_poly.pdbx_seq_one_letter_code
_entity_poly.pdbx_strand_id
1 'polypeptide(L)'
;MVKPMHLSELLQVQDIGERNQLLRRTLVAYTDEVDVSGCELQLLIIAINLTLPKKEVGDLLDKSLAKSLLMDESHIQHCIDEVQWFHTHNVKYPDSRVKGQRIIAQVQKPADGVLCSSNLSQAFGWSHNSSQVNPAKLFGIRFHWQNQETSLLEVVLDNIAEWQAMFQALGMTRKQLSDMRENLSECHTYNHLPSEVSEYSKQIRVPFQEAYCALTPVISHSVQAQIQKMVFNREVRATNVEHGHPASVGNLVAALGGNIRLLNYPPTVAHKVSGKFAEYRDGSTKDVFDYSAIKDKRFLDALCRIAGEKPAPTLRQRRQLRISALRFVRKQLALWLAPMMEWRDSIETRTAYSSPVETLEEQLLYLPVKSLPDVLSDLNARFHKALQYHHRGAQYAFHPDILYPIKQQMKWLLNFIANPEDPVIKSQSSCVYLHLKQLKVHDASLLSNPYVSGIPSLTALGGVMHNYQRKLSALIGRECSIKRGAWFIAQYHRQAGKKLPEPDKVRYQNKASDVQRPGIVDGIYGDLTMDLVFELQLPESLSIPDITILQAAFPSRFAGGTLHPPSLFEQTDWLSVYFSQSELFAVLARLPRGGCWIYPDNKGVSSFDNLVTRLDSEPDLKPIGLGFLPLEEPQNRVGSITPFHCYVEPCIGVVRCINPINVRLSGSKQFYQSAFWHFDIANNAMLMKKVF
;
A
#
# COMPACT_ATOMS: atom_id res chain seq x y z
N MET A 1 18.08 -1.73 -18.09
CA MET A 1 17.78 -0.40 -18.66
C MET A 1 17.34 -0.59 -20.10
N VAL A 2 16.09 -0.26 -20.40
CA VAL A 2 15.57 -0.18 -21.77
C VAL A 2 16.12 1.12 -22.37
N LYS A 3 16.61 1.10 -23.61
CA LYS A 3 17.08 2.32 -24.28
C LYS A 3 15.88 3.27 -24.42
N PRO A 4 15.97 4.55 -24.00
CA PRO A 4 14.87 5.48 -24.16
C PRO A 4 14.49 5.60 -25.63
N MET A 5 13.20 5.68 -25.91
CA MET A 5 12.70 5.87 -27.27
C MET A 5 13.22 7.21 -27.80
N HIS A 6 13.78 7.22 -29.00
CA HIS A 6 14.28 8.45 -29.61
C HIS A 6 13.16 9.16 -30.37
N LEU A 7 13.08 10.49 -30.24
CA LEU A 7 12.07 11.32 -30.94
C LEU A 7 12.07 11.09 -32.46
N SER A 8 13.22 10.77 -33.08
CA SER A 8 13.34 10.51 -34.51
C SER A 8 12.46 9.34 -34.98
N GLU A 9 12.22 8.33 -34.14
CA GLU A 9 11.33 7.21 -34.44
C GLU A 9 9.87 7.66 -34.54
N LEU A 10 9.44 8.60 -33.69
CA LEU A 10 8.08 9.17 -33.72
C LEU A 10 7.87 10.07 -34.95
N LEU A 11 8.93 10.76 -35.39
CA LEU A 11 8.87 11.64 -36.56
C LEU A 11 8.70 10.87 -37.89
N GLN A 12 9.06 9.59 -37.93
CA GLN A 12 8.94 8.73 -39.12
C GLN A 12 7.51 8.25 -39.40
N VAL A 13 6.57 8.43 -38.46
CA VAL A 13 5.17 8.05 -38.65
C VAL A 13 4.53 8.95 -39.72
N GLN A 14 4.03 8.33 -40.80
CA GLN A 14 3.48 9.04 -41.96
C GLN A 14 2.08 9.60 -41.72
N ASP A 15 1.24 8.88 -40.96
CA ASP A 15 -0.10 9.36 -40.63
C ASP A 15 -0.02 10.47 -39.57
N ILE A 16 -0.48 11.67 -39.95
CA ILE A 16 -0.40 12.87 -39.10
C ILE A 16 -1.26 12.69 -37.83
N GLY A 17 -2.42 12.05 -37.95
CA GLY A 17 -3.33 11.82 -36.84
C GLY A 17 -2.73 10.91 -35.77
N GLU A 18 -2.17 9.78 -36.21
CA GLU A 18 -1.45 8.81 -35.38
C GLU A 18 -0.19 9.44 -34.77
N ARG A 19 0.62 10.13 -35.57
CA ARG A 19 1.83 10.83 -35.09
C ARG A 19 1.48 11.84 -34.00
N ASN A 20 0.46 12.67 -34.22
CA ASN A 20 0.03 13.65 -33.23
C ASN A 20 -0.44 13.00 -31.93
N GLN A 21 -1.13 11.86 -32.01
CA GLN A 21 -1.58 11.12 -30.84
C GLN A 21 -0.40 10.49 -30.08
N LEU A 22 0.57 9.93 -30.79
CA LEU A 22 1.78 9.36 -30.19
C LEU A 22 2.61 10.44 -29.49
N LEU A 23 2.91 11.55 -30.17
CA LEU A 23 3.65 12.68 -29.60
C LEU A 23 2.98 13.25 -28.33
N ARG A 24 1.65 13.42 -28.36
CA ARG A 24 0.88 13.88 -27.20
C ARG A 24 0.89 12.89 -26.04
N ARG A 25 1.08 11.60 -26.31
CA ARG A 25 1.11 10.55 -25.30
C ARG A 25 2.51 10.38 -24.71
N THR A 26 3.56 10.48 -25.52
CA THR A 26 4.95 10.26 -25.09
C THR A 26 5.56 11.45 -24.34
N LEU A 27 5.06 12.67 -24.57
CA LEU A 27 5.53 13.88 -23.89
C LEU A 27 4.77 14.17 -22.57
N VAL A 28 4.10 13.17 -21.99
CA VAL A 28 3.38 13.29 -20.72
C VAL A 28 4.15 12.61 -19.60
N ALA A 29 4.06 13.14 -18.38
CA ALA A 29 4.73 12.62 -17.20
C ALA A 29 4.45 11.14 -16.85
N TYR A 30 3.36 10.52 -17.35
CA TYR A 30 3.06 9.11 -17.06
C TYR A 30 3.69 8.09 -18.02
N THR A 31 4.45 8.55 -19.03
CA THR A 31 5.23 7.70 -19.93
C THR A 31 6.73 7.89 -19.68
N ASP A 32 7.53 6.93 -20.15
CA ASP A 32 8.99 7.07 -20.14
C ASP A 32 9.41 8.29 -20.99
N GLU A 33 10.47 8.96 -20.52
CA GLU A 33 10.95 10.19 -21.16
C GLU A 33 11.61 9.86 -22.51
N VAL A 34 11.38 10.73 -23.49
CA VAL A 34 11.87 10.58 -24.87
C VAL A 34 13.25 11.21 -24.97
N ASP A 35 14.16 10.55 -25.68
CA ASP A 35 15.46 11.13 -26.06
C ASP A 35 15.29 12.05 -27.28
N VAL A 36 15.70 13.30 -27.12
CA VAL A 36 15.55 14.37 -28.13
C VAL A 36 16.88 14.86 -28.68
N SER A 37 18.00 14.22 -28.35
CA SER A 37 19.31 14.63 -28.86
C SER A 37 19.36 14.64 -30.40
N GLY A 38 19.76 15.77 -30.98
CA GLY A 38 19.77 15.98 -32.43
C GLY A 38 18.40 16.26 -33.06
N CYS A 39 17.33 16.37 -32.26
CA CYS A 39 15.97 16.74 -32.69
C CYS A 39 15.42 17.94 -31.89
N GLU A 40 16.30 18.83 -31.44
CA GLU A 40 15.98 19.95 -30.53
C GLU A 40 14.96 20.91 -31.15
N LEU A 41 15.16 21.28 -32.43
CA LEU A 41 14.24 22.17 -33.14
C LEU A 41 12.84 21.57 -33.27
N GLN A 42 12.75 20.28 -33.58
CA GLN A 42 11.48 19.58 -33.73
C GLN A 42 10.75 19.50 -32.38
N LEU A 43 11.47 19.21 -31.29
CA LEU A 43 10.86 19.23 -29.96
C LEU A 43 10.32 20.62 -29.62
N LEU A 44 11.07 21.69 -29.89
CA LEU A 44 10.63 23.06 -29.61
C LEU A 44 9.35 23.39 -30.38
N ILE A 45 9.28 23.05 -31.67
CA ILE A 45 8.06 23.23 -32.48
C ILE A 45 6.88 22.47 -31.87
N ILE A 46 7.08 21.20 -31.49
CA ILE A 46 6.03 20.37 -30.88
C ILE A 46 5.58 20.98 -29.55
N ALA A 47 6.50 21.38 -28.68
CA ALA A 47 6.20 21.95 -27.37
C ALA A 47 5.39 23.24 -27.46
N ILE A 48 5.73 24.13 -28.40
CA ILE A 48 4.98 25.36 -28.68
C ILE A 48 3.58 25.00 -29.20
N ASN A 49 3.47 24.11 -30.19
CA ASN A 49 2.16 23.72 -30.73
C ASN A 49 1.29 22.98 -29.70
N LEU A 50 1.87 22.35 -28.68
CA LEU A 50 1.14 21.69 -27.59
C LEU A 50 0.44 22.68 -26.63
N THR A 51 0.77 23.98 -26.67
CA THR A 51 0.11 25.00 -25.83
C THR A 51 -1.33 25.26 -26.27
N LEU A 52 -1.71 24.84 -27.47
CA LEU A 52 -3.07 24.96 -27.98
C LEU A 52 -3.90 23.68 -27.77
N PRO A 53 -5.24 23.81 -27.66
CA PRO A 53 -6.15 22.67 -27.64
C PRO A 53 -6.01 21.77 -28.88
N LYS A 54 -6.27 20.46 -28.72
CA LYS A 54 -6.16 19.47 -29.82
C LYS A 54 -6.94 19.87 -31.09
N LYS A 55 -8.06 20.57 -30.94
CA LYS A 55 -8.94 20.97 -32.05
C LYS A 55 -8.35 22.08 -32.93
N GLU A 56 -7.41 22.85 -32.41
CA GLU A 56 -6.82 24.01 -33.07
C GLU A 56 -5.49 23.68 -33.76
N VAL A 57 -4.99 22.45 -33.60
CA VAL A 57 -3.70 22.02 -34.13
C VAL A 57 -3.88 20.87 -35.10
N GLY A 58 -3.67 21.14 -36.38
CA GLY A 58 -3.69 20.13 -37.44
C GLY A 58 -2.47 19.21 -37.41
N ASP A 59 -1.26 19.78 -37.35
CA ASP A 59 0.00 19.05 -37.27
C ASP A 59 0.89 19.65 -36.16
N LEU A 60 1.39 18.81 -35.25
CA LEU A 60 2.31 19.26 -34.20
C LEU A 60 3.67 19.70 -34.74
N LEU A 61 4.03 19.33 -35.98
CA LEU A 61 5.26 19.75 -36.64
C LEU A 61 5.11 21.02 -37.47
N ASP A 62 3.97 21.71 -37.40
CA ASP A 62 3.77 22.97 -38.12
C ASP A 62 4.71 24.07 -37.58
N LYS A 63 5.78 24.31 -38.32
CA LYS A 63 6.79 25.33 -38.02
C LYS A 63 6.22 26.75 -38.15
N SER A 64 5.26 26.96 -39.05
CA SER A 64 4.69 28.29 -39.28
C SER A 64 3.82 28.72 -38.10
N LEU A 65 2.99 27.80 -37.60
CA LEU A 65 2.19 27.98 -36.38
C LEU A 65 3.07 28.19 -35.15
N ALA A 66 4.09 27.35 -34.96
CA ALA A 66 5.01 27.49 -33.83
C ALA A 66 5.74 28.84 -33.85
N LYS A 67 6.15 29.30 -35.04
CA LYS A 67 6.75 30.63 -35.20
C LYS A 67 5.77 31.74 -34.88
N SER A 68 4.52 31.68 -35.34
CA SER A 68 3.53 32.72 -35.01
C SER A 68 3.23 32.79 -33.51
N LEU A 69 3.12 31.64 -32.84
CA LEU A 69 2.86 31.57 -31.40
C LEU A 69 4.06 32.05 -30.57
N LEU A 70 5.29 31.77 -31.02
CA LEU A 70 6.50 32.25 -30.35
C LEU A 70 6.70 33.75 -30.47
N MET A 71 6.20 34.37 -31.56
CA MET A 71 6.24 35.81 -31.77
C MET A 71 5.10 36.55 -31.06
N ASP A 72 4.07 35.85 -30.59
CA ASP A 72 2.97 36.42 -29.83
C ASP A 72 3.40 36.64 -28.38
N GLU A 73 3.77 37.87 -28.05
CA GLU A 73 4.21 38.27 -26.71
C GLU A 73 3.16 37.95 -25.64
N SER A 74 1.87 38.08 -25.97
CA SER A 74 0.79 37.81 -25.01
C SER A 74 0.68 36.31 -24.70
N HIS A 75 0.81 35.47 -25.72
CA HIS A 75 0.76 34.02 -25.57
C HIS A 75 1.97 33.48 -24.81
N ILE A 76 3.17 33.97 -25.11
CA ILE A 76 4.40 33.56 -24.41
C ILE A 76 4.39 34.04 -22.96
N GLN A 77 4.02 35.29 -22.71
CA GLN A 77 3.88 35.79 -21.34
C GLN A 77 2.88 34.94 -20.56
N HIS A 78 1.78 34.54 -21.18
CA HIS A 78 0.81 33.66 -20.56
C HIS A 78 1.38 32.27 -20.18
N CYS A 79 2.25 31.71 -21.03
CA CYS A 79 2.96 30.46 -20.72
C CYS A 79 3.98 30.63 -19.58
N ILE A 80 4.66 31.78 -19.51
CA ILE A 80 5.60 32.14 -18.44
C ILE A 80 4.87 32.29 -17.10
N ASP A 81 3.73 32.99 -17.09
CA ASP A 81 2.92 33.21 -15.89
C ASP A 81 2.48 31.88 -15.26
N GLU A 82 2.28 30.83 -16.06
CA GLU A 82 1.90 29.51 -15.56
C GLU A 82 3.05 28.73 -14.92
N VAL A 83 4.31 29.16 -15.04
CA VAL A 83 5.46 28.53 -14.34
C VAL A 83 5.38 28.76 -12.83
N GLN A 84 4.77 29.86 -12.38
CA GLN A 84 4.46 30.02 -10.95
C GLN A 84 3.52 28.89 -10.45
N TRP A 85 2.77 28.28 -11.37
CA TRP A 85 1.96 27.06 -11.29
C TRP A 85 2.66 25.76 -10.87
N PHE A 86 3.98 25.72 -11.01
CA PHE A 86 4.72 24.48 -10.90
C PHE A 86 4.86 24.06 -9.44
N HIS A 87 4.74 22.75 -9.21
CA HIS A 87 4.80 22.18 -7.89
C HIS A 87 5.55 20.85 -7.90
N THR A 88 6.19 20.56 -6.79
CA THR A 88 6.71 19.21 -6.47
C THR A 88 5.61 18.35 -5.83
N HIS A 89 4.72 18.99 -5.06
CA HIS A 89 3.62 18.34 -4.35
C HIS A 89 2.29 19.02 -4.66
N ASN A 90 1.30 18.24 -5.09
CA ASN A 90 -0.01 18.73 -5.47
C ASN A 90 -0.92 18.87 -4.25
N VAL A 91 -1.14 20.11 -3.81
CA VAL A 91 -2.07 20.44 -2.72
C VAL A 91 -3.54 20.27 -3.10
N LYS A 92 -3.88 20.26 -4.40
CA LYS A 92 -5.24 20.07 -4.90
C LYS A 92 -5.63 18.60 -5.04
N TYR A 93 -4.72 17.66 -4.79
CA TYR A 93 -5.05 16.25 -4.84
C TYR A 93 -5.52 15.77 -3.46
N PRO A 94 -6.71 15.16 -3.31
CA PRO A 94 -7.70 14.87 -4.35
C PRO A 94 -8.77 15.97 -4.55
N ASP A 95 -8.79 17.02 -3.72
CA ASP A 95 -9.82 18.08 -3.77
C ASP A 95 -9.39 19.32 -4.57
N SER A 96 -9.97 19.48 -5.76
CA SER A 96 -9.69 20.60 -6.67
C SER A 96 -10.08 21.99 -6.14
N ARG A 97 -10.79 22.07 -5.00
CA ARG A 97 -11.25 23.35 -4.41
C ARG A 97 -10.14 24.12 -3.70
N VAL A 98 -9.00 23.50 -3.41
CA VAL A 98 -7.81 24.19 -2.91
C VAL A 98 -7.35 25.20 -3.99
N LYS A 99 -7.16 26.46 -3.60
CA LYS A 99 -6.87 27.58 -4.52
C LYS A 99 -5.70 28.40 -4.00
N GLY A 100 -4.92 28.98 -4.92
CA GLY A 100 -3.88 29.96 -4.61
C GLY A 100 -2.67 29.42 -3.85
N GLN A 101 -2.53 28.10 -3.73
CA GLN A 101 -1.47 27.45 -2.97
C GLN A 101 -0.64 26.53 -3.87
N ARG A 102 0.68 26.53 -3.68
CA ARG A 102 1.63 25.62 -4.34
C ARG A 102 2.66 25.12 -3.33
N ILE A 103 3.26 23.96 -3.58
CA ILE A 103 4.37 23.44 -2.77
C ILE A 103 5.54 23.05 -3.67
N ILE A 104 6.67 23.68 -3.44
CA ILE A 104 7.98 23.30 -3.98
C ILE A 104 8.83 22.94 -2.78
N ALA A 105 9.04 21.66 -2.53
CA ALA A 105 9.86 21.17 -1.43
C ALA A 105 11.14 20.57 -2.00
N GLN A 106 12.25 20.76 -1.29
CA GLN A 106 13.53 20.16 -1.68
C GLN A 106 13.55 18.67 -1.39
N VAL A 107 14.28 17.94 -2.22
CA VAL A 107 14.51 16.51 -2.05
C VAL A 107 15.28 16.27 -0.76
N GLN A 108 14.62 15.66 0.23
CA GLN A 108 15.27 15.21 1.46
C GLN A 108 15.99 13.88 1.24
N LYS A 109 16.84 13.49 2.18
CA LYS A 109 17.50 12.17 2.14
C LYS A 109 16.45 11.05 2.24
N PRO A 110 16.60 9.95 1.49
CA PRO A 110 15.68 8.82 1.58
C PRO A 110 15.68 8.21 2.97
N ALA A 111 14.48 7.95 3.47
CA ALA A 111 14.27 7.24 4.72
C ALA A 111 14.33 5.73 4.49
N ASP A 112 15.08 5.03 5.34
CA ASP A 112 15.29 3.60 5.17
C ASP A 112 13.98 2.80 5.23
N GLY A 113 13.83 1.88 4.27
CA GLY A 113 12.74 0.92 4.22
C GLY A 113 11.40 1.46 3.69
N VAL A 114 11.33 2.73 3.29
CA VAL A 114 10.16 3.35 2.68
C VAL A 114 10.50 4.02 1.35
N LEU A 115 9.48 4.17 0.49
CA LEU A 115 9.55 4.92 -0.75
C LEU A 115 8.76 6.22 -0.65
N CYS A 116 9.37 7.31 -1.10
CA CYS A 116 8.78 8.63 -1.27
C CYS A 116 9.48 9.38 -2.42
N SER A 117 9.22 10.68 -2.56
CA SER A 117 9.82 11.54 -3.59
C SER A 117 11.35 11.54 -3.59
N SER A 118 11.98 11.33 -2.42
CA SER A 118 13.44 11.25 -2.29
C SER A 118 14.10 10.09 -3.03
N ASN A 119 13.34 9.07 -3.40
CA ASN A 119 13.84 7.92 -4.15
C ASN A 119 13.81 8.13 -5.67
N LEU A 120 13.39 9.32 -6.14
CA LEU A 120 13.20 9.65 -7.54
C LEU A 120 13.87 10.98 -7.90
N SER A 121 14.09 11.21 -9.19
CA SER A 121 14.45 12.54 -9.67
C SER A 121 13.29 13.52 -9.42
N GLN A 122 13.65 14.76 -9.08
CA GLN A 122 12.67 15.81 -8.91
C GLN A 122 12.02 16.11 -10.26
N ALA A 123 10.70 16.09 -10.30
CA ALA A 123 9.91 16.46 -11.47
C ALA A 123 8.81 17.43 -11.06
N PHE A 124 8.56 18.42 -11.90
CA PHE A 124 7.51 19.40 -11.68
C PHE A 124 6.19 18.94 -12.30
N GLY A 125 5.14 18.96 -11.47
CA GLY A 125 3.76 18.98 -11.92
C GLY A 125 3.27 20.41 -12.06
N TRP A 126 2.07 20.56 -12.62
CA TRP A 126 1.40 21.86 -12.69
C TRP A 126 -0.05 21.74 -12.17
N SER A 127 -0.50 22.72 -11.40
CA SER A 127 -1.87 22.78 -10.89
C SER A 127 -2.34 24.22 -10.62
N HIS A 128 -3.23 24.72 -11.47
CA HIS A 128 -3.87 26.03 -11.30
C HIS A 128 -5.34 25.99 -11.72
N ASN A 129 -5.66 26.31 -12.98
CA ASN A 129 -7.04 26.35 -13.50
C ASN A 129 -7.17 25.54 -14.78
N SER A 130 -8.25 24.77 -14.94
CA SER A 130 -8.58 23.99 -16.13
C SER A 130 -8.34 24.65 -17.51
N SER A 131 -8.49 25.97 -17.66
CA SER A 131 -8.20 26.67 -18.93
C SER A 131 -6.72 26.71 -19.28
N GLN A 132 -5.84 26.60 -18.28
CA GLN A 132 -4.40 26.85 -18.36
C GLN A 132 -3.55 25.58 -18.45
N VAL A 133 -4.19 24.41 -18.57
CA VAL A 133 -3.52 23.11 -18.70
C VAL A 133 -2.61 23.03 -19.93
N ASN A 134 -2.99 23.65 -21.05
CA ASN A 134 -2.19 23.59 -22.27
C ASN A 134 -1.03 24.61 -22.27
N PRO A 135 -1.22 25.90 -21.94
CA PRO A 135 -0.11 26.86 -21.82
C PRO A 135 1.04 26.37 -20.93
N ALA A 136 0.72 25.73 -19.81
CA ALA A 136 1.70 25.17 -18.88
C ALA A 136 2.63 24.09 -19.49
N LYS A 137 2.26 23.47 -20.62
CA LYS A 137 3.04 22.38 -21.23
C LYS A 137 4.36 22.86 -21.79
N LEU A 138 4.46 24.11 -22.26
CA LEU A 138 5.67 24.61 -22.90
C LEU A 138 6.90 24.39 -22.02
N PHE A 139 6.80 24.76 -20.74
CA PHE A 139 7.88 24.64 -19.77
C PHE A 139 7.80 23.39 -18.89
N GLY A 140 6.67 22.67 -18.91
CA GLY A 140 6.42 21.51 -18.06
C GLY A 140 6.76 20.15 -18.67
N ILE A 141 7.07 20.08 -19.97
CA ILE A 141 7.47 18.82 -20.62
C ILE A 141 8.90 18.45 -20.20
N ARG A 142 9.09 17.19 -19.77
CA ARG A 142 10.39 16.59 -19.47
C ARG A 142 10.85 15.67 -20.60
N PHE A 143 12.16 15.63 -20.84
CA PHE A 143 12.79 14.83 -21.88
C PHE A 143 14.26 14.54 -21.54
N HIS A 144 14.83 13.52 -22.20
CA HIS A 144 16.26 13.25 -22.13
C HIS A 144 17.00 14.03 -23.23
N TRP A 145 18.02 14.79 -22.85
CA TRP A 145 18.94 15.45 -23.78
C TRP A 145 20.37 15.19 -23.33
N GLN A 146 21.19 14.61 -24.21
CA GLN A 146 22.60 14.26 -23.96
C GLN A 146 22.80 13.41 -22.68
N ASN A 147 21.93 12.41 -22.50
CA ASN A 147 21.87 11.54 -21.32
C ASN A 147 21.52 12.24 -19.98
N GLN A 148 21.00 13.46 -20.02
CA GLN A 148 20.47 14.16 -18.85
C GLN A 148 18.96 14.34 -18.96
N GLU A 149 18.24 14.15 -17.85
CA GLU A 149 16.82 14.50 -17.76
C GLU A 149 16.71 16.02 -17.61
N THR A 150 15.96 16.68 -18.49
CA THR A 150 15.74 18.12 -18.41
C THR A 150 14.36 18.55 -18.91
N SER A 151 14.08 19.85 -18.88
CA SER A 151 12.87 20.49 -19.41
C SER A 151 13.22 21.80 -20.13
N LEU A 152 12.29 22.33 -20.92
CA LEU A 152 12.50 23.64 -21.55
C LEU A 152 12.66 24.78 -20.53
N LEU A 153 12.10 24.65 -19.33
CA LEU A 153 12.32 25.60 -18.24
C LEU A 153 13.80 25.66 -17.84
N GLU A 154 14.36 24.51 -17.50
CA GLU A 154 15.75 24.36 -17.04
C GLU A 154 16.73 24.78 -18.14
N VAL A 155 16.51 24.32 -19.37
CA VAL A 155 17.32 24.67 -20.55
C VAL A 155 17.41 26.19 -20.77
N VAL A 156 16.31 26.91 -20.60
CA VAL A 156 16.27 28.38 -20.77
C VAL A 156 16.95 29.08 -19.60
N LEU A 157 16.72 28.63 -18.36
CA LEU A 157 17.36 29.19 -17.16
C LEU A 157 18.88 28.99 -17.16
N ASP A 158 19.35 27.83 -17.61
CA ASP A 158 20.77 27.44 -17.70
C ASP A 158 21.47 28.06 -18.92
N ASN A 159 20.73 28.73 -19.80
CA ASN A 159 21.27 29.52 -20.91
C ASN A 159 22.08 28.69 -21.91
N ILE A 160 21.59 27.49 -22.25
CA ILE A 160 22.27 26.52 -23.10
C ILE A 160 22.30 27.01 -24.57
N ALA A 161 23.50 27.06 -25.17
CA ALA A 161 23.75 27.68 -26.47
C ALA A 161 23.04 26.97 -27.64
N GLU A 162 22.99 25.64 -27.62
CA GLU A 162 22.33 24.82 -28.64
C GLU A 162 20.84 25.14 -28.72
N TRP A 163 20.18 25.27 -27.57
CA TRP A 163 18.76 25.60 -27.50
C TRP A 163 18.49 27.05 -27.87
N GLN A 164 19.36 27.99 -27.49
CA GLN A 164 19.27 29.39 -27.96
C GLN A 164 19.28 29.47 -29.49
N ALA A 165 20.11 28.67 -30.16
CA ALA A 165 20.14 28.61 -31.62
C ALA A 165 18.80 28.13 -32.20
N MET A 166 18.11 27.19 -31.53
CA MET A 166 16.78 26.71 -31.96
C MET A 166 15.70 27.78 -31.80
N PHE A 167 15.68 28.51 -30.68
CA PHE A 167 14.77 29.64 -30.50
C PHE A 167 15.02 30.75 -31.54
N GLN A 168 16.29 31.06 -31.82
CA GLN A 168 16.67 31.99 -32.88
C GLN A 168 16.27 31.51 -34.28
N ALA A 169 16.35 30.19 -34.55
CA ALA A 169 15.90 29.60 -35.80
C ALA A 169 14.37 29.70 -36.01
N LEU A 170 13.60 29.83 -34.93
CA LEU A 170 12.17 30.16 -34.96
C LEU A 170 11.90 31.67 -34.99
N GLY A 171 12.93 32.50 -34.93
CA GLY A 171 12.86 33.96 -35.12
C GLY A 171 12.95 34.78 -33.83
N MET A 172 13.15 34.16 -32.67
CA MET A 172 13.25 34.88 -31.40
C MET A 172 14.59 35.61 -31.30
N THR A 173 14.57 36.89 -30.95
CA THR A 173 15.80 37.68 -30.81
C THR A 173 16.53 37.32 -29.51
N ARG A 174 17.85 37.58 -29.47
CA ARG A 174 18.65 37.39 -28.23
C ARG A 174 18.12 38.21 -27.05
N LYS A 175 17.59 39.41 -27.33
CA LYS A 175 16.99 40.27 -26.31
C LYS A 175 15.73 39.61 -25.72
N GLN A 176 14.79 39.19 -26.56
CA GLN A 176 13.57 38.50 -26.12
C GLN A 176 13.87 37.21 -25.33
N LEU A 177 14.91 36.46 -25.71
CA LEU A 177 15.36 35.29 -24.95
C LEU A 177 15.90 35.67 -23.56
N SER A 178 16.66 36.76 -23.47
CA SER A 178 17.14 37.30 -22.19
C SER A 178 15.99 37.73 -21.30
N ASP A 179 15.03 38.47 -21.86
CA ASP A 179 13.84 38.96 -21.15
C ASP A 179 12.98 37.77 -20.65
N MET A 180 12.78 36.75 -21.49
CA MET A 180 12.08 35.51 -21.09
C MET A 180 12.79 34.81 -19.92
N ARG A 181 14.12 34.70 -19.98
CA ARG A 181 14.91 34.08 -18.90
C ARG A 181 14.77 34.84 -17.58
N GLU A 182 14.81 36.18 -17.64
CA GLU A 182 14.65 37.02 -16.47
C GLU A 182 13.26 36.81 -15.82
N ASN A 183 12.18 36.88 -16.61
CA ASN A 183 10.83 36.63 -16.12
C ASN A 183 10.65 35.21 -15.54
N LEU A 184 11.25 34.19 -16.18
CA LEU A 184 11.21 32.82 -15.66
C LEU A 184 11.97 32.68 -14.35
N SER A 185 13.09 33.38 -14.19
CA SER A 185 13.88 33.35 -12.95
C SER A 185 13.14 33.99 -11.77
N GLU A 186 12.29 34.99 -12.03
CA GLU A 186 11.42 35.59 -11.01
C GLU A 186 10.29 34.63 -10.58
N CYS A 187 9.73 33.87 -11.52
CA CYS A 187 8.64 32.93 -11.25
C CYS A 187 9.13 31.62 -10.59
N HIS A 188 10.36 31.20 -10.93
CA HIS A 188 10.95 29.95 -10.49
C HIS A 188 11.56 30.09 -9.08
N THR A 189 10.97 29.40 -8.11
CA THR A 189 11.50 29.34 -6.74
C THR A 189 11.96 27.93 -6.39
N TYR A 190 13.10 27.83 -5.71
CA TYR A 190 13.69 26.54 -5.31
C TYR A 190 13.01 25.89 -4.10
N ASN A 191 12.27 26.68 -3.31
CA ASN A 191 11.51 26.21 -2.16
C ASN A 191 10.34 27.16 -1.90
N HIS A 192 9.14 26.63 -1.72
CA HIS A 192 7.96 27.41 -1.39
C HIS A 192 6.93 26.55 -0.67
N LEU A 193 6.49 27.04 0.49
CA LEU A 193 5.47 26.40 1.33
C LEU A 193 4.41 27.46 1.68
N PRO A 194 3.10 27.14 1.59
CA PRO A 194 2.03 28.07 1.93
C PRO A 194 2.11 28.56 3.38
N SER A 195 1.72 29.81 3.64
CA SER A 195 1.62 30.39 5.00
C SER A 195 0.31 30.04 5.71
N GLU A 196 -0.63 29.42 5.00
CA GLU A 196 -1.95 29.03 5.49
C GLU A 196 -2.31 27.61 5.03
N VAL A 197 -3.16 26.94 5.80
CA VAL A 197 -3.73 25.64 5.43
C VAL A 197 -5.14 25.88 4.90
N SER A 198 -5.42 25.40 3.69
CA SER A 198 -6.78 25.47 3.13
C SER A 198 -7.78 24.69 3.98
N GLU A 199 -9.00 25.21 4.11
CA GLU A 199 -10.13 24.53 4.76
C GLU A 199 -10.50 23.19 4.10
N TYR A 200 -10.18 23.02 2.80
CA TYR A 200 -10.41 21.79 2.05
C TYR A 200 -9.29 20.75 2.23
N SER A 201 -8.18 21.12 2.87
CA SER A 201 -7.05 20.22 3.10
C SER A 201 -7.28 19.35 4.33
N LYS A 202 -7.06 18.03 4.19
CA LYS A 202 -7.18 17.10 5.31
C LYS A 202 -6.03 17.30 6.30
N GLN A 203 -6.37 17.34 7.60
CA GLN A 203 -5.40 17.46 8.68
C GLN A 203 -5.49 16.26 9.61
N ILE A 204 -4.34 15.75 10.05
CA ILE A 204 -4.22 14.65 11.02
C ILE A 204 -3.44 15.17 12.23
N ARG A 205 -3.87 14.81 13.44
CA ARG A 205 -3.18 15.20 14.67
C ARG A 205 -2.29 14.07 15.18
N VAL A 206 -1.01 14.35 15.39
CA VAL A 206 -0.01 13.41 15.87
C VAL A 206 0.69 13.94 17.12
N PRO A 207 1.09 13.08 18.06
CA PRO A 207 1.94 13.48 19.19
C PRO A 207 3.23 14.11 18.67
N PHE A 208 3.66 15.21 19.28
CA PHE A 208 4.93 15.85 18.97
C PHE A 208 5.46 16.55 20.22
N GLN A 209 6.61 16.11 20.71
CA GLN A 209 7.16 16.54 22.01
C GLN A 209 6.12 16.33 23.12
N GLU A 210 5.88 17.34 23.97
CA GLU A 210 4.85 17.32 25.03
C GLU A 210 3.45 17.74 24.52
N ALA A 211 3.29 17.99 23.23
CA ALA A 211 2.07 18.51 22.63
C ALA A 211 1.62 17.69 21.40
N TYR A 212 0.93 18.35 20.47
CA TYR A 212 0.47 17.78 19.23
C TYR A 212 0.84 18.67 18.05
N CYS A 213 1.16 18.03 16.92
CA CYS A 213 1.36 18.67 15.64
C CYS A 213 0.23 18.27 14.68
N ALA A 214 -0.21 19.21 13.84
CA ALA A 214 -1.14 18.98 12.75
C ALA A 214 -0.35 18.68 11.47
N LEU A 215 -0.66 17.57 10.83
CA LEU A 215 -0.05 17.18 9.57
C LEU A 215 -1.04 17.36 8.44
N THR A 216 -0.60 17.96 7.34
CA THR A 216 -1.34 17.95 6.08
C THR A 216 -0.60 17.10 5.04
N PRO A 217 -1.09 15.88 4.75
CA PRO A 217 -0.50 15.05 3.71
C PRO A 217 -0.70 15.67 2.32
N VAL A 218 0.39 15.84 1.58
CA VAL A 218 0.42 16.39 0.22
C VAL A 218 1.13 15.41 -0.72
N ILE A 219 0.72 15.40 -1.99
CA ILE A 219 1.04 14.28 -2.90
C ILE A 219 2.16 14.66 -3.84
N SER A 220 3.26 13.92 -3.79
CA SER A 220 4.39 14.09 -4.69
C SER A 220 3.99 13.78 -6.14
N HIS A 221 4.31 14.73 -7.02
CA HIS A 221 4.12 14.55 -8.46
C HIS A 221 5.00 13.42 -9.00
N SER A 222 6.29 13.39 -8.64
CA SER A 222 7.23 12.35 -9.10
C SER A 222 6.76 10.95 -8.73
N VAL A 223 6.32 10.73 -7.48
CA VAL A 223 5.83 9.42 -7.04
C VAL A 223 4.55 9.02 -7.77
N GLN A 224 3.61 9.95 -7.91
CA GLN A 224 2.36 9.68 -8.63
C GLN A 224 2.65 9.32 -10.09
N ALA A 225 3.49 10.10 -10.78
CA ALA A 225 3.91 9.86 -12.15
C ALA A 225 4.62 8.51 -12.32
N GLN A 226 5.56 8.18 -11.44
CA GLN A 226 6.28 6.89 -11.48
C GLN A 226 5.34 5.69 -11.35
N ILE A 227 4.34 5.76 -10.46
CA ILE A 227 3.34 4.69 -10.35
C ILE A 227 2.55 4.56 -11.64
N GLN A 228 2.17 5.67 -12.29
CA GLN A 228 1.48 5.59 -13.58
C GLN A 228 2.36 4.95 -14.66
N LYS A 229 3.67 5.26 -14.71
CA LYS A 229 4.63 4.63 -15.62
C LYS A 229 4.69 3.11 -15.40
N MET A 230 4.88 2.67 -14.16
CA MET A 230 4.92 1.23 -13.81
C MET A 230 3.63 0.50 -14.20
N VAL A 231 2.47 1.14 -14.00
CA VAL A 231 1.17 0.55 -14.38
C VAL A 231 0.98 0.54 -15.90
N PHE A 232 1.44 1.57 -16.60
CA PHE A 232 1.43 1.64 -18.06
C PHE A 232 2.29 0.52 -18.66
N ASN A 233 3.46 0.25 -18.07
CA ASN A 233 4.38 -0.84 -18.43
C ASN A 233 3.92 -2.22 -17.94
N ARG A 234 2.76 -2.31 -17.24
CA ARG A 234 2.15 -3.54 -16.71
C ARG A 234 3.02 -4.31 -15.71
N GLU A 235 3.87 -3.59 -14.99
CA GLU A 235 4.80 -4.16 -14.00
C GLU A 235 4.12 -4.43 -12.65
N VAL A 236 3.01 -3.77 -12.38
CA VAL A 236 2.33 -3.82 -11.08
C VAL A 236 0.82 -3.96 -11.22
N ARG A 237 0.19 -4.57 -10.20
CA ARG A 237 -1.26 -4.61 -10.08
C ARG A 237 -1.82 -3.27 -9.64
N ALA A 238 -2.88 -2.82 -10.31
CA ALA A 238 -3.49 -1.53 -10.03
C ALA A 238 -5.01 -1.56 -9.99
N THR A 239 -5.58 -0.51 -9.42
CA THR A 239 -7.00 -0.14 -9.48
C THR A 239 -7.12 1.32 -9.85
N ASN A 240 -8.27 1.75 -10.34
CA ASN A 240 -8.51 3.15 -10.70
C ASN A 240 -9.23 3.89 -9.57
N VAL A 241 -8.97 5.19 -9.49
CA VAL A 241 -9.74 6.20 -8.76
C VAL A 241 -10.06 7.32 -9.74
N GLU A 242 -11.34 7.68 -9.82
CA GLU A 242 -11.84 8.62 -10.81
C GLU A 242 -12.01 10.03 -10.25
N HIS A 243 -11.59 11.04 -11.01
CA HIS A 243 -11.80 12.46 -10.71
C HIS A 243 -12.76 13.08 -11.72
N GLY A 244 -13.87 13.66 -11.23
CA GLY A 244 -14.87 14.30 -12.09
C GLY A 244 -14.40 15.59 -12.77
N HIS A 245 -13.42 16.30 -12.17
CA HIS A 245 -12.88 17.57 -12.70
C HIS A 245 -11.34 17.51 -12.83
N PRO A 246 -10.81 16.65 -13.73
CA PRO A 246 -9.39 16.32 -13.74
C PRO A 246 -8.48 17.50 -14.10
N ALA A 247 -8.91 18.36 -15.01
CA ALA A 247 -8.20 19.58 -15.42
C ALA A 247 -8.01 20.59 -14.27
N SER A 248 -8.90 20.58 -13.28
CA SER A 248 -8.82 21.47 -12.12
C SER A 248 -7.92 20.92 -11.01
N VAL A 249 -7.58 19.63 -11.04
CA VAL A 249 -6.70 18.98 -10.05
C VAL A 249 -5.23 19.16 -10.45
N GLY A 250 -4.90 19.00 -11.73
CA GLY A 250 -3.54 19.21 -12.25
C GLY A 250 -3.28 18.51 -13.58
N ASN A 251 -2.12 18.79 -14.17
CA ASN A 251 -1.74 18.30 -15.50
C ASN A 251 -1.73 16.76 -15.61
N LEU A 252 -1.19 16.04 -14.62
CA LEU A 252 -1.12 14.58 -14.64
C LEU A 252 -2.51 13.93 -14.64
N VAL A 253 -3.40 14.41 -13.76
CA VAL A 253 -4.78 13.92 -13.66
C VAL A 253 -5.56 14.24 -14.94
N ALA A 254 -5.36 15.44 -15.49
CA ALA A 254 -5.95 15.86 -16.76
C ALA A 254 -5.52 14.95 -17.92
N ALA A 255 -4.23 14.63 -18.01
CA ALA A 255 -3.69 13.81 -19.09
C ALA A 255 -4.17 12.34 -19.06
N LEU A 256 -4.56 11.85 -17.88
CA LEU A 256 -5.17 10.53 -17.68
C LEU A 256 -6.69 10.55 -17.77
N GLY A 257 -7.29 11.69 -18.13
CA GLY A 257 -8.75 11.84 -18.23
C GLY A 257 -9.47 11.66 -16.89
N GLY A 258 -8.77 11.89 -15.77
CA GLY A 258 -9.30 11.70 -14.42
C GLY A 258 -9.16 10.30 -13.84
N ASN A 259 -8.62 9.34 -14.60
CA ASN A 259 -8.43 7.98 -14.14
C ASN A 259 -7.02 7.77 -13.56
N ILE A 260 -6.85 8.05 -12.28
CA ILE A 260 -5.57 7.80 -11.60
C ILE A 260 -5.50 6.34 -11.15
N ARG A 261 -4.39 5.67 -11.49
CA ARG A 261 -4.16 4.27 -11.11
C ARG A 261 -3.34 4.18 -9.84
N LEU A 262 -3.74 3.33 -8.91
CA LEU A 262 -3.09 3.11 -7.61
C LEU A 262 -2.64 1.67 -7.49
N LEU A 263 -1.57 1.40 -6.73
CA LEU A 263 -1.12 0.03 -6.44
C LEU A 263 -2.20 -0.69 -5.64
N ASN A 264 -2.76 -1.79 -6.17
CA ASN A 264 -3.87 -2.49 -5.54
C ASN A 264 -3.49 -3.89 -5.04
N TYR A 265 -3.35 -4.01 -3.72
CA TYR A 265 -2.85 -5.20 -3.05
C TYR A 265 -3.68 -5.49 -1.79
N PRO A 266 -4.87 -6.12 -1.92
CA PRO A 266 -5.67 -6.51 -0.77
C PRO A 266 -4.94 -7.57 0.10
N PRO A 267 -5.32 -7.67 1.38
CA PRO A 267 -4.77 -8.69 2.27
C PRO A 267 -5.13 -10.10 1.78
N THR A 268 -4.33 -11.09 2.15
CA THR A 268 -4.51 -12.48 1.70
C THR A 268 -5.50 -13.20 2.62
N VAL A 269 -6.77 -12.79 2.55
CA VAL A 269 -7.88 -13.32 3.34
C VAL A 269 -8.77 -14.17 2.43
N ALA A 270 -9.11 -15.39 2.86
CA ALA A 270 -10.00 -16.26 2.12
C ALA A 270 -11.45 -15.74 2.19
N HIS A 271 -12.16 -15.80 1.07
CA HIS A 271 -13.57 -15.44 1.04
C HIS A 271 -14.39 -16.39 1.92
N LYS A 272 -15.35 -15.81 2.64
CA LYS A 272 -16.23 -16.45 3.63
C LYS A 272 -16.82 -17.76 3.07
N VAL A 273 -16.43 -18.89 3.65
CA VAL A 273 -17.32 -20.06 3.72
C VAL A 273 -18.24 -19.76 4.90
N SER A 274 -19.52 -19.53 4.65
CA SER A 274 -20.46 -19.16 5.71
C SER A 274 -20.61 -20.30 6.72
N GLY A 275 -20.40 -20.01 8.00
CA GLY A 275 -20.59 -20.94 9.13
C GLY A 275 -19.29 -21.22 9.89
N LYS A 276 -19.38 -21.55 11.20
CA LYS A 276 -18.25 -22.21 11.86
C LYS A 276 -17.97 -23.50 11.09
N PHE A 277 -16.71 -23.82 10.81
CA PHE A 277 -16.35 -25.00 9.99
C PHE A 277 -17.08 -26.27 10.45
N ALA A 278 -17.22 -26.45 11.77
CA ALA A 278 -17.98 -27.54 12.39
C ALA A 278 -19.47 -27.58 11.96
N GLU A 279 -20.16 -26.44 11.91
CA GLU A 279 -21.58 -26.35 11.54
C GLU A 279 -21.81 -26.64 10.04
N TYR A 280 -20.88 -26.22 9.17
CA TYR A 280 -20.89 -26.60 7.75
C TYR A 280 -20.66 -28.11 7.56
N ARG A 281 -19.91 -28.72 8.47
CA ARG A 281 -19.47 -30.11 8.36
C ARG A 281 -20.50 -31.10 8.89
N ASP A 282 -21.22 -30.77 9.96
CA ASP A 282 -22.29 -31.62 10.53
C ASP A 282 -23.38 -31.97 9.49
N GLY A 283 -23.52 -31.19 8.40
CA GLY A 283 -24.47 -31.45 7.31
C GLY A 283 -23.84 -31.81 5.94
N SER A 284 -22.53 -32.03 5.83
CA SER A 284 -21.83 -32.19 4.53
C SER A 284 -21.12 -33.53 4.42
N THR A 285 -21.18 -34.17 3.24
CA THR A 285 -20.41 -35.39 2.90
C THR A 285 -19.07 -35.10 2.24
N LYS A 286 -18.69 -33.83 2.07
CA LYS A 286 -17.44 -33.43 1.39
C LYS A 286 -16.19 -33.77 2.20
N ASP A 287 -15.04 -33.88 1.55
CA ASP A 287 -13.78 -34.11 2.24
C ASP A 287 -13.37 -32.91 3.12
N VAL A 288 -12.73 -33.18 4.25
CA VAL A 288 -12.33 -32.18 5.28
C VAL A 288 -11.03 -31.49 4.88
N PHE A 289 -10.14 -32.21 4.19
CA PHE A 289 -8.81 -31.68 3.88
C PHE A 289 -8.85 -30.60 2.78
N ASP A 290 -7.96 -29.61 2.89
CA ASP A 290 -7.87 -28.54 1.88
C ASP A 290 -7.01 -28.96 0.70
N TYR A 291 -7.63 -29.60 -0.29
CA TYR A 291 -6.93 -30.03 -1.51
C TYR A 291 -6.43 -28.88 -2.38
N SER A 292 -6.86 -27.63 -2.17
CA SER A 292 -6.30 -26.49 -2.92
C SER A 292 -4.81 -26.28 -2.63
N ALA A 293 -4.38 -26.54 -1.38
CA ALA A 293 -2.99 -26.44 -0.95
C ALA A 293 -2.05 -27.39 -1.71
N ILE A 294 -2.53 -28.58 -2.05
CA ILE A 294 -1.76 -29.62 -2.77
C ILE A 294 -1.83 -29.42 -4.29
N LYS A 295 -2.90 -28.78 -4.79
CA LYS A 295 -3.10 -28.49 -6.22
C LYS A 295 -2.32 -27.25 -6.70
N ASP A 296 -1.74 -26.46 -5.79
CA ASP A 296 -0.94 -25.29 -6.14
C ASP A 296 0.25 -25.65 -7.04
N LYS A 297 0.42 -24.91 -8.15
CA LYS A 297 1.57 -25.05 -9.06
C LYS A 297 2.89 -24.92 -8.31
N ARG A 298 2.98 -24.02 -7.32
CA ARG A 298 4.21 -23.84 -6.52
C ARG A 298 4.51 -25.06 -5.66
N PHE A 299 3.49 -25.74 -5.17
CA PHE A 299 3.66 -26.99 -4.42
C PHE A 299 4.21 -28.09 -5.34
N LEU A 300 3.65 -28.25 -6.53
CA LEU A 300 4.14 -29.20 -7.52
C LEU A 300 5.58 -28.87 -7.97
N ASP A 301 5.92 -27.58 -8.13
CA ASP A 301 7.29 -27.15 -8.40
C ASP A 301 8.25 -27.48 -7.25
N ALA A 302 7.78 -27.44 -6.00
CA ALA A 302 8.58 -27.85 -4.84
C ALA A 302 8.78 -29.38 -4.81
N LEU A 303 7.77 -30.17 -5.18
CA LEU A 303 7.89 -31.63 -5.33
C LEU A 303 8.90 -31.99 -6.43
N CYS A 304 8.82 -31.34 -7.59
CA CYS A 304 9.78 -31.46 -8.69
C CYS A 304 11.23 -31.20 -8.24
N ARG A 305 11.44 -30.14 -7.43
CA ARG A 305 12.76 -29.82 -6.85
C ARG A 305 13.26 -30.88 -5.87
N ILE A 306 12.36 -31.54 -5.13
CA ILE A 306 12.70 -32.62 -4.20
C ILE A 306 13.05 -33.90 -4.96
N ALA A 307 12.29 -34.24 -6.01
CA ALA A 307 12.59 -35.35 -6.92
C ALA A 307 13.90 -35.14 -7.69
N GLY A 308 14.34 -33.88 -7.84
CA GLY A 308 15.64 -33.55 -8.42
C GLY A 308 15.63 -33.42 -9.94
N GLU A 309 14.46 -33.23 -10.55
CA GLU A 309 14.24 -33.09 -11.99
C GLU A 309 14.73 -31.74 -12.56
N LYS A 310 14.84 -30.69 -11.73
CA LYS A 310 15.37 -29.38 -12.15
C LYS A 310 16.89 -29.28 -11.92
N PRO A 311 17.71 -29.07 -12.96
CA PRO A 311 19.15 -28.91 -12.80
C PRO A 311 19.46 -27.60 -12.08
N ALA A 312 20.40 -27.65 -11.13
CA ALA A 312 20.94 -26.47 -10.46
C ALA A 312 22.45 -26.36 -10.78
N PRO A 313 23.01 -25.14 -10.94
CA PRO A 313 24.39 -24.95 -11.39
C PRO A 313 25.44 -25.57 -10.44
N THR A 314 25.12 -25.64 -9.14
CA THR A 314 26.05 -26.15 -8.12
C THR A 314 25.36 -27.07 -7.11
N LEU A 315 26.13 -28.00 -6.51
CA LEU A 315 25.64 -28.87 -5.44
C LEU A 315 25.15 -28.08 -4.21
N ARG A 316 25.81 -26.96 -3.87
CA ARG A 316 25.42 -26.09 -2.76
C ARG A 316 24.05 -25.44 -3.01
N GLN A 317 23.84 -24.88 -4.21
CA GLN A 317 22.54 -24.30 -4.59
C GLN A 317 21.45 -25.39 -4.66
N ARG A 318 21.76 -26.58 -5.18
CA ARG A 318 20.82 -27.72 -5.20
C ARG A 318 20.35 -28.08 -3.78
N ARG A 319 21.27 -28.16 -2.81
CA ARG A 319 20.93 -28.41 -1.40
C ARG A 319 20.07 -27.30 -0.80
N GLN A 320 20.42 -26.03 -1.03
CA GLN A 320 19.63 -24.90 -0.54
C GLN A 320 18.21 -24.88 -1.11
N LEU A 321 18.05 -25.10 -2.42
CA LEU A 321 16.75 -25.19 -3.09
C LEU A 321 15.92 -26.36 -2.57
N ARG A 322 16.54 -27.52 -2.32
CA ARG A 322 15.85 -28.68 -1.73
C ARG A 322 15.37 -28.40 -0.30
N ILE A 323 16.19 -27.76 0.54
CA ILE A 323 15.79 -27.38 1.90
C ILE A 323 14.64 -26.36 1.87
N SER A 324 14.73 -25.36 1.00
CA SER A 324 13.65 -24.38 0.79
C SER A 324 12.36 -25.06 0.33
N ALA A 325 12.44 -26.00 -0.61
CA ALA A 325 11.31 -26.77 -1.10
C ALA A 325 10.67 -27.61 0.02
N LEU A 326 11.47 -28.30 0.86
CA LEU A 326 10.95 -29.07 2.01
C LEU A 326 10.24 -28.19 3.03
N ARG A 327 10.76 -26.99 3.32
CA ARG A 327 10.09 -26.02 4.21
C ARG A 327 8.76 -25.55 3.62
N PHE A 328 8.72 -25.28 2.32
CA PHE A 328 7.49 -24.89 1.63
C PHE A 328 6.45 -26.03 1.62
N VAL A 329 6.89 -27.25 1.34
CA VAL A 329 6.04 -28.45 1.37
C VAL A 329 5.44 -28.65 2.76
N ARG A 330 6.23 -28.52 3.82
CA ARG A 330 5.72 -28.60 5.20
C ARG A 330 4.63 -27.58 5.48
N LYS A 331 4.81 -26.32 5.04
CA LYS A 331 3.79 -25.26 5.14
C LYS A 331 2.50 -25.66 4.41
N GLN A 332 2.60 -26.22 3.21
CA GLN A 332 1.44 -26.66 2.44
C GLN A 332 0.75 -27.90 3.05
N LEU A 333 1.50 -28.82 3.64
CA LEU A 333 0.92 -29.95 4.39
C LEU A 333 0.14 -29.48 5.62
N ALA A 334 0.65 -28.46 6.31
CA ALA A 334 -0.09 -27.84 7.43
C ALA A 334 -1.36 -27.13 6.95
N LEU A 335 -1.32 -26.44 5.81
CA LEU A 335 -2.52 -25.85 5.17
C LEU A 335 -3.55 -26.91 4.76
N TRP A 336 -3.08 -28.04 4.22
CA TRP A 336 -3.93 -29.18 3.86
C TRP A 336 -4.64 -29.79 5.07
N LEU A 337 -3.95 -29.90 6.22
CA LEU A 337 -4.50 -30.41 7.49
C LEU A 337 -5.31 -29.38 8.30
N ALA A 338 -5.15 -28.09 8.02
CA ALA A 338 -5.68 -27.03 8.86
C ALA A 338 -7.20 -27.09 9.11
N PRO A 339 -8.08 -27.39 8.14
CA PRO A 339 -9.51 -27.49 8.43
C PRO A 339 -9.83 -28.57 9.46
N MET A 340 -9.09 -29.70 9.44
CA MET A 340 -9.25 -30.76 10.43
C MET A 340 -8.82 -30.31 11.82
N MET A 341 -7.71 -29.55 11.91
CA MET A 341 -7.24 -29.00 13.18
C MET A 341 -8.18 -27.94 13.74
N GLU A 342 -8.76 -27.08 12.88
CA GLU A 342 -9.80 -26.11 13.29
C GLU A 342 -11.05 -26.81 13.82
N TRP A 343 -11.47 -27.90 13.17
CA TRP A 343 -12.60 -28.68 13.63
C TRP A 343 -12.32 -29.29 15.00
N ARG A 344 -11.15 -29.89 15.18
CA ARG A 344 -10.70 -30.42 16.46
C ARG A 344 -10.71 -29.35 17.56
N ASP A 345 -10.10 -28.19 17.31
CA ASP A 345 -10.04 -27.08 18.28
C ASP A 345 -11.45 -26.58 18.68
N SER A 346 -12.43 -26.68 17.78
CA SER A 346 -13.84 -26.35 18.06
C SER A 346 -14.61 -27.42 18.86
N ILE A 347 -14.15 -28.67 18.83
CA ILE A 347 -14.70 -29.77 19.62
C ILE A 347 -14.10 -29.77 21.01
N GLU A 348 -12.81 -29.48 21.19
CA GLU A 348 -12.19 -29.39 22.54
C GLU A 348 -12.86 -28.33 23.45
N THR A 349 -13.65 -27.41 22.88
CA THR A 349 -14.48 -26.43 23.61
C THR A 349 -15.93 -26.88 23.87
N ARG A 350 -16.39 -28.01 23.32
CA ARG A 350 -17.71 -28.63 23.54
C ARG A 350 -17.54 -30.03 24.14
N THR A 351 -18.35 -30.41 25.11
CA THR A 351 -18.22 -31.70 25.82
C THR A 351 -18.13 -32.92 24.88
N ALA A 352 -17.29 -33.89 25.27
CA ALA A 352 -16.86 -35.03 24.46
C ALA A 352 -18.03 -35.93 24.00
N TYR A 353 -18.13 -36.15 22.68
CA TYR A 353 -18.96 -37.20 22.10
C TYR A 353 -18.21 -38.54 22.14
N SER A 354 -18.84 -39.55 22.71
CA SER A 354 -18.35 -40.92 22.82
C SER A 354 -18.92 -41.78 21.68
N SER A 355 -18.40 -41.65 20.46
CA SER A 355 -18.68 -42.62 19.38
C SER A 355 -17.42 -43.43 19.08
N PRO A 356 -17.55 -44.69 18.62
CA PRO A 356 -16.40 -45.49 18.22
C PRO A 356 -15.67 -44.82 17.06
N VAL A 357 -14.34 -44.77 17.15
CA VAL A 357 -13.45 -44.12 16.19
C VAL A 357 -13.03 -45.14 15.14
N GLU A 358 -13.62 -45.11 13.94
CA GLU A 358 -13.33 -46.08 12.88
C GLU A 358 -12.61 -45.45 11.68
N THR A 359 -12.85 -44.17 11.41
CA THR A 359 -12.30 -43.45 10.25
C THR A 359 -11.05 -42.62 10.58
N LEU A 360 -10.21 -42.36 9.59
CA LEU A 360 -9.04 -41.47 9.71
C LEU A 360 -9.44 -40.08 10.23
N GLU A 361 -10.56 -39.57 9.75
CA GLU A 361 -11.12 -38.29 10.16
C GLU A 361 -11.54 -38.29 11.64
N GLU A 362 -12.22 -39.33 12.12
CA GLU A 362 -12.55 -39.48 13.55
C GLU A 362 -11.30 -39.64 14.42
N GLN A 363 -10.29 -40.37 13.95
CA GLN A 363 -9.01 -40.52 14.65
C GLN A 363 -8.35 -39.15 14.86
N LEU A 364 -8.30 -38.32 13.83
CA LEU A 364 -7.71 -36.98 13.92
C LEU A 364 -8.48 -36.02 14.83
N LEU A 365 -9.81 -36.20 14.95
CA LEU A 365 -10.66 -35.36 15.80
C LEU A 365 -10.61 -35.76 17.27
N TYR A 366 -10.70 -37.06 17.58
CA TYR A 366 -10.96 -37.54 18.93
C TYR A 366 -9.76 -38.13 19.65
N LEU A 367 -8.71 -38.57 18.95
CA LEU A 367 -7.51 -39.08 19.63
C LEU A 367 -6.86 -37.97 20.48
N PRO A 368 -6.26 -38.28 21.63
CA PRO A 368 -5.45 -37.30 22.34
C PRO A 368 -4.37 -36.66 21.45
N VAL A 369 -4.09 -35.37 21.64
CA VAL A 369 -3.07 -34.62 20.86
C VAL A 369 -1.71 -35.33 20.84
N LYS A 370 -1.35 -35.99 21.96
CA LYS A 370 -0.10 -36.76 22.11
C LYS A 370 -0.02 -38.01 21.23
N SER A 371 -1.16 -38.61 20.84
CA SER A 371 -1.22 -39.83 20.01
C SER A 371 -1.52 -39.55 18.54
N LEU A 372 -1.61 -38.28 18.13
CA LEU A 372 -1.71 -37.91 16.71
C LEU A 372 -0.60 -38.49 15.82
N PRO A 373 0.66 -38.65 16.27
CA PRO A 373 1.71 -39.29 15.47
C PRO A 373 1.41 -40.73 15.04
N ASP A 374 0.52 -41.44 15.73
CA ASP A 374 0.18 -42.83 15.44
C ASP A 374 -0.59 -42.97 14.12
N VAL A 375 -1.28 -41.91 13.70
CA VAL A 375 -2.09 -41.84 12.47
C VAL A 375 -1.24 -41.54 11.21
N LEU A 376 0.07 -41.39 11.36
CA LEU A 376 0.98 -40.96 10.29
C LEU A 376 0.89 -41.81 9.01
N SER A 377 0.77 -43.14 9.15
CA SER A 377 0.77 -44.05 8.00
C SER A 377 -0.47 -43.84 7.13
N ASP A 378 -1.65 -43.76 7.75
CA ASP A 378 -2.92 -43.58 7.07
C ASP A 378 -3.03 -42.17 6.48
N LEU A 379 -2.55 -41.16 7.20
CA LEU A 379 -2.48 -39.79 6.71
C LEU A 379 -1.57 -39.66 5.48
N ASN A 380 -0.41 -40.32 5.50
CA ASN A 380 0.52 -40.33 4.37
C ASN A 380 -0.09 -41.05 3.15
N ALA A 381 -0.80 -42.17 3.37
CA ALA A 381 -1.53 -42.87 2.31
C ALA A 381 -2.63 -41.99 1.71
N ARG A 382 -3.41 -41.28 2.54
CA ARG A 382 -4.45 -40.34 2.10
C ARG A 382 -3.87 -39.21 1.24
N PHE A 383 -2.74 -38.64 1.64
CA PHE A 383 -2.06 -37.58 0.86
C PHE A 383 -1.63 -38.06 -0.53
N HIS A 384 -0.97 -39.22 -0.62
CA HIS A 384 -0.52 -39.73 -1.92
C HIS A 384 -1.68 -40.15 -2.81
N LYS A 385 -2.76 -40.69 -2.23
CA LYS A 385 -4.02 -40.94 -2.95
C LYS A 385 -4.60 -39.64 -3.52
N ALA A 386 -4.56 -38.54 -2.75
CA ALA A 386 -5.02 -37.25 -3.24
C ALA A 386 -4.17 -36.69 -4.41
N LEU A 387 -2.85 -36.90 -4.37
CA LEU A 387 -1.97 -36.55 -5.49
C LEU A 387 -2.26 -37.37 -6.75
N GLN A 388 -2.56 -38.66 -6.60
CA GLN A 388 -2.83 -39.58 -7.70
C GLN A 388 -3.98 -39.11 -8.58
N TYR A 389 -5.04 -38.57 -7.98
CA TYR A 389 -6.22 -38.08 -8.70
C TYR A 389 -6.06 -36.67 -9.30
N HIS A 390 -4.89 -36.04 -9.16
CA HIS A 390 -4.62 -34.73 -9.77
C HIS A 390 -3.78 -34.87 -11.05
N HIS A 391 -4.23 -34.29 -12.17
CA HIS A 391 -3.59 -34.45 -13.48
C HIS A 391 -2.09 -34.15 -13.51
N ARG A 392 -1.64 -33.08 -12.83
CA ARG A 392 -0.21 -32.72 -12.70
C ARG A 392 0.47 -33.31 -11.45
N GLY A 393 -0.32 -33.80 -10.50
CA GLY A 393 0.16 -34.37 -9.23
C GLY A 393 0.44 -35.86 -9.32
N ALA A 394 -0.21 -36.56 -10.26
CA ALA A 394 -0.17 -38.01 -10.41
C ALA A 394 1.26 -38.54 -10.57
N GLN A 395 2.13 -37.83 -11.30
CA GLN A 395 3.53 -38.21 -11.48
C GLN A 395 4.37 -38.19 -10.19
N TYR A 396 3.92 -37.44 -9.17
CA TYR A 396 4.58 -37.37 -7.86
C TYR A 396 3.90 -38.27 -6.82
N ALA A 397 2.74 -38.85 -7.14
CA ALA A 397 2.06 -39.79 -6.27
C ALA A 397 2.91 -41.05 -6.16
N PHE A 398 3.24 -41.46 -4.94
CA PHE A 398 4.07 -42.64 -4.66
C PHE A 398 5.46 -42.65 -5.32
N HIS A 399 5.99 -41.49 -5.72
CA HIS A 399 7.34 -41.38 -6.27
C HIS A 399 8.41 -41.72 -5.21
N PRO A 400 9.42 -42.56 -5.52
CA PRO A 400 10.37 -43.08 -4.52
C PRO A 400 11.13 -41.96 -3.79
N ASP A 401 11.60 -40.95 -4.52
CA ASP A 401 12.33 -39.82 -3.94
C ASP A 401 11.47 -38.83 -3.13
N ILE A 402 10.14 -38.96 -3.18
CA ILE A 402 9.19 -38.05 -2.52
C ILE A 402 8.54 -38.71 -1.29
N LEU A 403 8.25 -40.01 -1.36
CA LEU A 403 7.58 -40.78 -0.30
C LEU A 403 8.21 -40.55 1.09
N TYR A 404 9.51 -40.79 1.21
CA TYR A 404 10.20 -40.66 2.49
C TYR A 404 10.29 -39.20 2.96
N PRO A 405 10.71 -38.22 2.14
CA PRO A 405 10.72 -36.82 2.57
C PRO A 405 9.36 -36.28 3.02
N ILE A 406 8.27 -36.64 2.34
CA ILE A 406 6.91 -36.23 2.73
C ILE A 406 6.51 -36.85 4.06
N LYS A 407 6.69 -38.17 4.22
CA LYS A 407 6.40 -38.86 5.49
C LYS A 407 7.17 -38.24 6.65
N GLN A 408 8.43 -37.83 6.44
CA GLN A 408 9.21 -37.12 7.46
C GLN A 408 8.68 -35.72 7.77
N GLN A 409 8.22 -34.95 6.77
CA GLN A 409 7.60 -33.65 7.02
C GLN A 409 6.28 -33.78 7.78
N MET A 410 5.46 -34.78 7.45
CA MET A 410 4.22 -35.08 8.18
C MET A 410 4.50 -35.53 9.62
N LYS A 411 5.46 -36.44 9.82
CA LYS A 411 5.88 -36.87 11.16
C LYS A 411 6.34 -35.69 12.01
N TRP A 412 7.16 -34.82 11.45
CA TRP A 412 7.60 -33.60 12.13
C TRP A 412 6.41 -32.72 12.52
N LEU A 413 5.45 -32.52 11.63
CA LEU A 413 4.27 -31.69 11.86
C LEU A 413 3.37 -32.26 12.97
N LEU A 414 3.10 -33.57 12.96
CA LEU A 414 2.30 -34.23 13.99
C LEU A 414 3.00 -34.19 15.35
N ASN A 415 4.32 -34.41 15.38
CA ASN A 415 5.10 -34.29 16.61
C ASN A 415 5.12 -32.85 17.16
N PHE A 416 5.21 -31.86 16.28
CA PHE A 416 5.16 -30.45 16.65
C PHE A 416 3.82 -30.07 17.26
N ILE A 417 2.71 -30.60 16.72
CA ILE A 417 1.37 -30.41 17.29
C ILE A 417 1.23 -31.16 18.62
N ALA A 418 1.79 -32.37 18.72
CA ALA A 418 1.74 -33.21 19.90
C ALA A 418 2.48 -32.63 21.11
N ASN A 419 3.59 -31.93 20.86
CA ASN A 419 4.45 -31.33 21.88
C ASN A 419 4.77 -29.86 21.51
N PRO A 420 3.89 -28.90 21.84
CA PRO A 420 4.22 -27.49 21.67
C PRO A 420 5.36 -27.13 22.63
N GLU A 421 6.56 -26.91 22.08
CA GLU A 421 7.69 -26.32 22.82
C GLU A 421 7.39 -24.83 23.04
N ASP A 422 6.77 -24.47 24.16
CA ASP A 422 6.72 -23.07 24.58
C ASP A 422 7.60 -22.87 25.82
N PRO A 423 8.78 -22.23 25.68
CA PRO A 423 9.51 -21.77 26.85
C PRO A 423 8.66 -20.72 27.57
N VAL A 424 8.37 -20.96 28.85
CA VAL A 424 7.70 -19.98 29.72
C VAL A 424 8.63 -18.78 29.87
N ILE A 425 8.44 -17.76 29.05
CA ILE A 425 9.09 -16.47 29.23
C ILE A 425 8.34 -15.76 30.36
N LYS A 426 8.98 -15.62 31.52
CA LYS A 426 8.44 -14.86 32.65
C LYS A 426 8.26 -13.39 32.23
N SER A 427 7.04 -12.91 32.34
CA SER A 427 6.65 -11.52 32.07
C SER A 427 7.30 -10.58 33.08
N GLN A 428 7.63 -9.36 32.65
CA GLN A 428 7.90 -8.26 33.57
C GLN A 428 6.61 -7.94 34.34
N SER A 429 6.72 -7.69 35.65
CA SER A 429 5.60 -7.59 36.60
C SER A 429 4.58 -6.47 36.32
N SER A 430 4.87 -5.55 35.41
CA SER A 430 4.03 -4.38 35.08
C SER A 430 3.51 -4.34 33.63
N CYS A 431 3.75 -5.40 32.84
CA CYS A 431 3.35 -5.48 31.44
C CYS A 431 2.20 -6.49 31.24
N VAL A 432 1.17 -6.08 30.51
CA VAL A 432 -0.06 -6.85 30.28
C VAL A 432 -0.42 -6.82 28.80
N TYR A 433 -0.93 -7.94 28.28
CA TYR A 433 -1.39 -8.03 26.89
C TYR A 433 -2.91 -7.97 26.83
N LEU A 434 -3.43 -7.04 26.02
CA LEU A 434 -4.85 -6.94 25.70
C LEU A 434 -5.10 -7.63 24.36
N HIS A 435 -6.05 -8.55 24.33
CA HIS A 435 -6.51 -9.20 23.10
C HIS A 435 -7.95 -8.78 22.81
N LEU A 436 -8.13 -8.04 21.72
CA LEU A 436 -9.40 -7.55 21.23
C LEU A 436 -9.83 -8.44 20.05
N LYS A 437 -10.93 -9.17 20.21
CA LYS A 437 -11.38 -10.24 19.29
C LYS A 437 -12.57 -9.78 18.45
N GLN A 438 -12.58 -10.18 17.18
CA GLN A 438 -13.70 -10.04 16.25
C GLN A 438 -14.27 -8.63 16.15
N LEU A 439 -13.39 -7.62 16.20
CA LEU A 439 -13.79 -6.24 16.02
C LEU A 439 -14.30 -6.04 14.60
N LYS A 440 -15.45 -5.39 14.46
CA LYS A 440 -16.08 -5.10 13.18
C LYS A 440 -15.80 -3.66 12.80
N VAL A 441 -15.18 -3.48 11.64
CA VAL A 441 -15.01 -2.17 11.04
C VAL A 441 -15.93 -2.08 9.84
N HIS A 442 -16.76 -1.06 9.84
CA HIS A 442 -17.61 -0.74 8.70
C HIS A 442 -17.06 0.47 7.98
N ASP A 443 -17.10 0.38 6.65
CA ASP A 443 -16.87 1.54 5.78
C ASP A 443 -15.48 2.19 5.97
N ALA A 444 -14.46 1.37 6.22
CA ALA A 444 -13.08 1.80 6.35
C ALA A 444 -12.50 2.24 5.00
N SER A 445 -11.67 3.29 5.01
CA SER A 445 -10.85 3.63 3.85
C SER A 445 -9.82 2.53 3.58
N LEU A 446 -9.95 1.87 2.44
CA LEU A 446 -8.98 0.90 1.93
C LEU A 446 -7.88 1.58 1.09
N LEU A 447 -8.01 2.89 0.85
CA LEU A 447 -6.91 3.72 0.38
C LEU A 447 -5.98 3.98 1.57
N SER A 448 -4.87 3.24 1.66
CA SER A 448 -3.87 3.42 2.73
C SER A 448 -3.23 4.80 2.64
N ASN A 449 -2.95 5.22 1.41
CA ASN A 449 -2.55 6.56 1.05
C ASN A 449 -2.95 6.80 -0.42
N PRO A 450 -2.74 7.99 -0.97
CA PRO A 450 -3.06 8.28 -2.37
C PRO A 450 -2.25 7.55 -3.43
N TYR A 451 -1.40 6.59 -3.06
CA TYR A 451 -0.60 5.76 -3.97
C TYR A 451 -0.99 4.27 -3.92
N VAL A 452 -1.52 3.80 -2.77
CA VAL A 452 -1.72 2.38 -2.46
C VAL A 452 -3.14 2.13 -1.93
N SER A 453 -3.75 1.06 -2.43
CA SER A 453 -5.05 0.56 -1.99
C SER A 453 -4.98 -0.92 -1.61
N GLY A 454 -5.86 -1.32 -0.69
CA GLY A 454 -6.05 -2.72 -0.30
C GLY A 454 -6.16 -2.82 1.21
N ILE A 455 -5.04 -2.77 1.91
CA ILE A 455 -4.98 -2.82 3.37
C ILE A 455 -5.09 -1.37 3.91
N PRO A 456 -5.93 -1.07 4.92
CA PRO A 456 -5.93 0.25 5.56
C PRO A 456 -4.55 0.69 6.05
N SER A 457 -4.33 2.01 6.18
CA SER A 457 -3.02 2.54 6.58
C SER A 457 -2.56 2.02 7.93
N LEU A 458 -1.25 1.77 8.10
CA LEU A 458 -0.73 1.38 9.41
C LEU A 458 -0.78 2.55 10.41
N THR A 459 -0.79 3.79 9.92
CA THR A 459 -1.04 4.97 10.75
C THR A 459 -2.42 4.95 11.40
N ALA A 460 -3.42 4.28 10.81
CA ALA A 460 -4.72 4.09 11.46
C ALA A 460 -4.61 3.18 12.70
N LEU A 461 -3.78 2.14 12.63
CA LEU A 461 -3.46 1.30 13.79
C LEU A 461 -2.75 2.11 14.88
N GLY A 462 -1.72 2.89 14.51
CA GLY A 462 -1.04 3.81 15.44
C GLY A 462 -2.00 4.83 16.07
N GLY A 463 -2.93 5.37 15.29
CA GLY A 463 -3.96 6.29 15.77
C GLY A 463 -4.94 5.65 16.76
N VAL A 464 -5.34 4.39 16.53
CA VAL A 464 -6.17 3.64 17.49
C VAL A 464 -5.41 3.35 18.77
N MET A 465 -4.15 2.91 18.68
CA MET A 465 -3.30 2.68 19.86
C MET A 465 -3.17 3.96 20.69
N HIS A 466 -2.82 5.08 20.06
CA HIS A 466 -2.66 6.35 20.77
C HIS A 466 -3.97 6.88 21.36
N ASN A 467 -5.08 6.82 20.62
CA ASN A 467 -6.39 7.25 21.11
C ASN A 467 -6.85 6.39 22.30
N TYR A 468 -6.62 5.07 22.22
CA TYR A 468 -6.95 4.16 23.31
C TYR A 468 -6.13 4.47 24.56
N GLN A 469 -4.82 4.64 24.41
CA GLN A 469 -3.92 5.04 25.50
C GLN A 469 -4.40 6.32 26.18
N ARG A 470 -4.71 7.37 25.41
CA ARG A 470 -5.17 8.64 25.97
C ARG A 470 -6.45 8.53 26.78
N LYS A 471 -7.46 7.84 26.22
CA LYS A 471 -8.74 7.64 26.90
C LYS A 471 -8.57 6.82 28.16
N LEU A 472 -7.75 5.78 28.10
CA LEU A 472 -7.47 4.93 29.24
C LEU A 472 -6.75 5.69 30.36
N SER A 473 -5.71 6.45 30.03
CA SER A 473 -5.01 7.31 31.00
C SER A 473 -5.96 8.31 31.65
N ALA A 474 -6.89 8.89 30.89
CA ALA A 474 -7.89 9.81 31.41
C ALA A 474 -8.89 9.15 32.38
N LEU A 475 -9.35 7.93 32.07
CA LEU A 475 -10.27 7.19 32.94
C LEU A 475 -9.61 6.69 34.23
N ILE A 476 -8.33 6.29 34.16
CA ILE A 476 -7.56 5.81 35.31
C ILE A 476 -7.05 6.97 36.18
N GLY A 477 -6.86 8.16 35.57
CA GLY A 477 -6.22 9.31 36.23
C GLY A 477 -4.70 9.15 36.39
N ARG A 478 -4.07 8.21 35.66
CA ARG A 478 -2.62 8.00 35.64
C ARG A 478 -2.16 7.71 34.21
N GLU A 479 -0.92 8.03 33.90
CA GLU A 479 -0.36 7.75 32.58
C GLU A 479 -0.13 6.24 32.38
N CYS A 480 -0.75 5.69 31.35
CA CYS A 480 -0.43 4.38 30.81
C CYS A 480 0.21 4.51 29.43
N SER A 481 0.96 3.50 28.99
CA SER A 481 1.56 3.48 27.66
C SER A 481 1.28 2.18 26.92
N ILE A 482 0.84 2.30 25.67
CA ILE A 482 0.70 1.17 24.75
C ILE A 482 1.99 1.12 23.92
N LYS A 483 2.85 0.15 24.22
CA LYS A 483 4.20 0.06 23.63
C LYS A 483 4.15 -0.38 22.18
N ARG A 484 3.34 -1.40 21.88
CA ARG A 484 3.27 -2.03 20.56
C ARG A 484 1.95 -2.75 20.32
N GLY A 485 1.60 -2.94 19.06
CA GLY A 485 0.36 -3.61 18.65
C GLY A 485 0.56 -4.61 17.51
N ALA A 486 -0.11 -5.75 17.56
CA ALA A 486 -0.19 -6.70 16.45
C ALA A 486 -1.59 -6.69 15.84
N TRP A 487 -1.69 -6.97 14.53
CA TRP A 487 -2.91 -6.82 13.76
C TRP A 487 -3.20 -8.06 12.91
N PHE A 488 -4.37 -8.66 13.14
CA PHE A 488 -4.91 -9.77 12.39
C PHE A 488 -6.18 -9.37 11.65
N ILE A 489 -6.28 -9.69 10.36
CA ILE A 489 -7.50 -9.48 9.56
C ILE A 489 -8.15 -10.84 9.34
N ALA A 490 -9.30 -11.05 9.98
CA ALA A 490 -10.08 -12.27 9.88
C ALA A 490 -10.97 -12.30 8.63
N GLN A 491 -11.62 -11.17 8.31
CA GLN A 491 -12.49 -11.01 7.15
C GLN A 491 -12.20 -9.69 6.46
N TYR A 492 -12.32 -9.70 5.13
CA TYR A 492 -12.09 -8.55 4.27
C TYR A 492 -13.13 -8.52 3.17
N HIS A 493 -13.89 -7.43 3.09
CA HIS A 493 -14.87 -7.20 2.04
C HIS A 493 -14.70 -5.79 1.47
N ARG A 494 -14.43 -5.70 0.16
CA ARG A 494 -14.44 -4.42 -0.55
C ARG A 494 -15.89 -4.09 -0.92
N GLN A 495 -16.37 -2.93 -0.49
CA GLN A 495 -17.70 -2.46 -0.86
C GLN A 495 -17.71 -2.00 -2.33
N ALA A 496 -18.83 -2.24 -3.00
CA ALA A 496 -19.08 -1.75 -4.35
C ALA A 496 -19.82 -0.40 -4.30
N GLY A 497 -19.46 0.52 -5.20
CA GLY A 497 -20.11 1.82 -5.34
C GLY A 497 -19.28 2.99 -4.82
N LYS A 498 -19.79 4.21 -5.04
CA LYS A 498 -19.16 5.46 -4.65
C LYS A 498 -19.96 6.15 -3.56
N LYS A 499 -19.29 6.81 -2.62
CA LYS A 499 -19.96 7.64 -1.61
C LYS A 499 -20.42 8.95 -2.21
N LEU A 500 -21.67 9.30 -1.95
CA LEU A 500 -22.20 10.60 -2.32
C LEU A 500 -21.84 11.61 -1.24
N PRO A 501 -21.20 12.75 -1.59
CA PRO A 501 -20.92 13.79 -0.61
C PRO A 501 -22.23 14.46 -0.17
N GLU A 502 -22.23 14.98 1.06
CA GLU A 502 -23.37 15.73 1.58
C GLU A 502 -23.58 17.03 0.78
N PRO A 503 -24.83 17.48 0.58
CA PRO A 503 -25.11 18.76 -0.07
C PRO A 503 -24.58 19.92 0.79
N ASP A 504 -23.65 20.71 0.23
CA ASP A 504 -22.95 21.78 0.98
C ASP A 504 -23.09 23.18 0.35
N LYS A 505 -23.69 23.30 -0.84
CA LYS A 505 -23.76 24.59 -1.58
C LYS A 505 -25.17 24.94 -2.01
N VAL A 506 -25.58 26.19 -1.80
CA VAL A 506 -26.81 26.72 -2.42
C VAL A 506 -26.50 27.19 -3.85
N ARG A 507 -27.19 26.63 -4.85
CA ARG A 507 -27.01 26.92 -6.29
C ARG A 507 -27.38 28.34 -6.66
N TYR A 508 -28.38 28.92 -5.98
CA TYR A 508 -28.82 30.30 -6.14
C TYR A 508 -29.12 30.90 -4.77
N GLN A 509 -28.36 31.93 -4.36
CA GLN A 509 -28.55 32.60 -3.06
C GLN A 509 -29.96 33.22 -2.90
N ASN A 510 -30.63 33.55 -4.01
CA ASN A 510 -31.92 34.24 -4.03
C ASN A 510 -33.13 33.31 -4.32
N LYS A 511 -32.95 31.98 -4.36
CA LYS A 511 -34.06 31.02 -4.51
C LYS A 511 -34.04 30.03 -3.37
N ALA A 512 -35.17 29.88 -2.68
CA ALA A 512 -35.34 28.83 -1.68
C ALA A 512 -35.24 27.44 -2.35
N SER A 513 -34.40 26.56 -1.80
CA SER A 513 -34.34 25.10 -2.01
C SER A 513 -33.33 24.45 -2.97
N ASP A 514 -32.53 25.17 -3.77
CA ASP A 514 -31.55 24.48 -4.64
C ASP A 514 -30.21 24.26 -3.92
N VAL A 515 -30.10 23.23 -3.06
CA VAL A 515 -28.80 22.81 -2.50
C VAL A 515 -28.14 21.77 -3.40
N GLN A 516 -26.96 22.07 -3.92
CA GLN A 516 -26.13 21.22 -4.76
C GLN A 516 -25.07 20.49 -3.93
N ARG A 517 -24.78 19.25 -4.34
CA ARG A 517 -23.66 18.45 -3.83
C ARG A 517 -22.34 18.86 -4.49
N PRO A 518 -21.22 18.82 -3.77
CA PRO A 518 -19.92 18.98 -4.40
C PRO A 518 -19.62 17.78 -5.31
N GLY A 519 -18.58 17.91 -6.14
CA GLY A 519 -18.14 16.81 -7.01
C GLY A 519 -17.78 15.57 -6.19
N ILE A 520 -18.10 14.38 -6.72
CA ILE A 520 -17.77 13.12 -6.08
C ILE A 520 -16.25 12.95 -6.10
N VAL A 521 -15.65 12.85 -4.91
CA VAL A 521 -14.26 12.40 -4.75
C VAL A 521 -14.31 10.89 -4.61
N ASP A 522 -13.84 10.19 -5.63
CA ASP A 522 -13.84 8.75 -5.64
C ASP A 522 -12.91 8.17 -4.57
N GLY A 523 -13.27 7.00 -4.05
CA GLY A 523 -12.59 6.38 -2.92
C GLY A 523 -12.87 4.89 -2.86
N ILE A 524 -12.00 4.15 -2.16
CA ILE A 524 -12.14 2.69 -2.01
C ILE A 524 -12.44 2.39 -0.55
N TYR A 525 -13.58 1.78 -0.29
CA TYR A 525 -14.08 1.49 1.04
C TYR A 525 -14.36 0.00 1.21
N GLY A 526 -14.34 -0.46 2.46
CA GLY A 526 -14.55 -1.86 2.78
C GLY A 526 -14.87 -2.11 4.24
N ASP A 527 -15.37 -3.31 4.47
CA ASP A 527 -15.68 -3.86 5.78
C ASP A 527 -14.63 -4.89 6.17
N LEU A 528 -14.27 -4.88 7.46
CA LEU A 528 -13.21 -5.71 8.01
C LEU A 528 -13.72 -6.36 9.29
N THR A 529 -13.33 -7.61 9.51
CA THR A 529 -13.32 -8.19 10.85
C THR A 529 -11.88 -8.42 11.24
N MET A 530 -11.46 -7.91 12.39
CA MET A 530 -10.06 -7.93 12.79
C MET A 530 -9.89 -8.22 14.28
N ASP A 531 -8.74 -8.78 14.63
CA ASP A 531 -8.29 -8.93 16.00
C ASP A 531 -7.06 -8.04 16.21
N LEU A 532 -7.01 -7.39 17.37
CA LEU A 532 -5.91 -6.51 17.77
C LEU A 532 -5.30 -7.03 19.07
N VAL A 533 -3.98 -7.01 19.14
CA VAL A 533 -3.24 -7.35 20.35
C VAL A 533 -2.40 -6.16 20.75
N PHE A 534 -2.60 -5.63 21.96
CA PHE A 534 -1.83 -4.50 22.47
C PHE A 534 -0.99 -4.90 23.67
N GLU A 535 0.26 -4.44 23.71
CA GLU A 535 1.10 -4.50 24.89
C GLU A 535 0.93 -3.22 25.70
N LEU A 536 0.25 -3.36 26.84
CA LEU A 536 -0.03 -2.28 27.78
C LEU A 536 1.00 -2.32 28.92
N GLN A 537 1.67 -1.19 29.11
CA GLN A 537 2.54 -0.96 30.24
C GLN A 537 1.78 -0.12 31.28
N LEU A 538 1.60 -0.70 32.47
CA LEU A 538 0.98 -0.02 33.61
C LEU A 538 2.07 0.57 34.53
N PRO A 539 1.76 1.65 35.27
CA PRO A 539 2.61 2.11 36.37
C PRO A 539 2.78 1.00 37.43
N GLU A 540 3.97 0.85 38.00
CA GLU A 540 4.31 -0.23 38.94
C GLU A 540 3.40 -0.28 40.19
N SER A 541 2.80 0.85 40.56
CA SER A 541 1.93 1.00 41.72
C SER A 541 0.43 0.79 41.43
N LEU A 542 0.06 0.48 40.19
CA LEU A 542 -1.33 0.37 39.78
C LEU A 542 -1.72 -1.10 39.52
N SER A 543 -2.80 -1.56 40.17
CA SER A 543 -3.45 -2.82 39.84
C SER A 543 -4.14 -2.73 38.47
N ILE A 544 -4.38 -3.87 37.84
CA ILE A 544 -5.05 -3.90 36.53
C ILE A 544 -6.43 -3.24 36.63
N PRO A 545 -6.76 -2.30 35.72
CA PRO A 545 -8.08 -1.71 35.65
C PRO A 545 -9.15 -2.76 35.39
N ASP A 546 -10.35 -2.55 35.91
CA ASP A 546 -11.49 -3.41 35.60
C ASP A 546 -11.71 -3.49 34.08
N ILE A 547 -12.16 -4.65 33.60
CA ILE A 547 -12.43 -4.93 32.19
C ILE A 547 -13.41 -3.90 31.63
N THR A 548 -14.39 -3.46 32.44
CA THR A 548 -15.35 -2.42 32.04
C THR A 548 -14.68 -1.09 31.68
N ILE A 549 -13.64 -0.68 32.42
CA ILE A 549 -12.86 0.54 32.14
C ILE A 549 -12.06 0.37 30.86
N LEU A 550 -11.42 -0.80 30.69
CA LEU A 550 -10.67 -1.12 29.47
C LEU A 550 -11.59 -1.12 28.24
N GLN A 551 -12.81 -1.62 28.36
CA GLN A 551 -13.81 -1.59 27.30
C GLN A 551 -14.30 -0.17 27.01
N ALA A 552 -14.60 0.63 28.04
CA ALA A 552 -15.09 2.01 27.90
C ALA A 552 -14.09 2.95 27.24
N ALA A 553 -12.78 2.74 27.45
CA ALA A 553 -11.74 3.52 26.80
C ALA A 553 -11.58 3.22 25.30
N PHE A 554 -12.17 2.13 24.78
CA PHE A 554 -11.90 1.67 23.42
C PHE A 554 -12.36 2.68 22.34
N PRO A 555 -11.56 2.93 21.28
CA PRO A 555 -11.95 3.84 20.20
C PRO A 555 -13.12 3.34 19.35
N SER A 556 -13.90 4.27 18.79
CA SER A 556 -15.07 3.97 17.94
C SER A 556 -14.83 4.16 16.43
N ARG A 557 -13.59 4.44 16.01
CA ARG A 557 -13.24 4.70 14.61
C ARG A 557 -11.92 4.02 14.23
N PHE A 558 -11.85 3.54 12.99
CA PHE A 558 -10.64 3.00 12.37
C PHE A 558 -10.61 3.36 10.88
N ALA A 559 -9.50 3.96 10.42
CA ALA A 559 -9.28 4.35 9.01
C ALA A 559 -10.47 5.13 8.38
N GLY A 560 -11.10 6.02 9.13
CA GLY A 560 -12.27 6.81 8.70
C GLY A 560 -13.62 6.10 8.82
N GLY A 561 -13.64 4.78 8.96
CA GLY A 561 -14.84 3.97 9.21
C GLY A 561 -15.23 3.91 10.69
N THR A 562 -16.33 3.23 10.97
CA THR A 562 -16.80 2.98 12.34
C THR A 562 -16.26 1.65 12.86
N LEU A 563 -15.75 1.66 14.09
CA LEU A 563 -15.19 0.50 14.77
C LEU A 563 -16.12 0.10 15.91
N HIS A 564 -16.62 -1.14 15.87
CA HIS A 564 -17.51 -1.69 16.87
C HIS A 564 -16.97 -3.00 17.43
N PRO A 565 -17.26 -3.31 18.70
CA PRO A 565 -17.16 -4.69 19.18
C PRO A 565 -18.13 -5.60 18.39
N PRO A 566 -17.96 -6.93 18.48
CA PRO A 566 -18.93 -7.88 17.94
C PRO A 566 -20.33 -7.65 18.51
N SER A 567 -21.34 -8.20 17.84
CA SER A 567 -22.73 -7.96 18.22
C SER A 567 -23.01 -8.57 19.60
N LEU A 568 -23.83 -7.91 20.42
CA LEU A 568 -24.27 -8.45 21.71
C LEU A 568 -24.94 -9.83 21.57
N PHE A 569 -25.60 -10.08 20.43
CA PHE A 569 -26.21 -11.38 20.12
C PHE A 569 -25.19 -12.51 19.91
N GLU A 570 -23.93 -12.17 19.59
CA GLU A 570 -22.86 -13.15 19.41
C GLU A 570 -22.26 -13.62 20.75
N GLN A 571 -22.67 -13.02 21.89
CA GLN A 571 -22.23 -13.36 23.26
C GLN A 571 -20.72 -13.60 23.38
N THR A 572 -19.93 -12.81 22.63
CA THR A 572 -18.49 -13.00 22.52
C THR A 572 -17.78 -12.01 23.44
N ASP A 573 -16.98 -12.53 24.37
CA ASP A 573 -16.05 -11.73 25.17
C ASP A 573 -14.93 -11.18 24.29
N TRP A 574 -15.18 -9.99 23.76
CA TRP A 574 -14.35 -9.36 22.76
C TRP A 574 -13.07 -8.74 23.32
N LEU A 575 -12.94 -8.59 24.64
CA LEU A 575 -11.72 -8.15 25.30
C LEU A 575 -11.27 -9.21 26.30
N SER A 576 -10.00 -9.61 26.21
CA SER A 576 -9.37 -10.52 27.17
C SER A 576 -8.00 -9.99 27.57
N VAL A 577 -7.62 -10.22 28.82
CA VAL A 577 -6.39 -9.72 29.43
C VAL A 577 -5.47 -10.91 29.73
N TYR A 578 -4.22 -10.85 29.29
CA TYR A 578 -3.24 -11.91 29.47
C TYR A 578 -1.98 -11.40 30.13
N PHE A 579 -1.46 -12.20 31.06
CA PHE A 579 -0.24 -11.90 31.81
C PHE A 579 0.97 -12.56 31.19
N SER A 580 0.78 -13.74 30.60
CA SER A 580 1.85 -14.52 29.98
C SER A 580 1.77 -14.47 28.46
N GLN A 581 2.94 -14.33 27.82
CA GLN A 581 3.08 -14.51 26.37
C GLN A 581 2.65 -15.92 25.93
N SER A 582 2.86 -16.94 26.77
CA SER A 582 2.50 -18.32 26.42
C SER A 582 0.98 -18.51 26.41
N GLU A 583 0.27 -17.94 27.39
CA GLU A 583 -1.20 -18.00 27.46
C GLU A 583 -1.85 -17.28 26.29
N LEU A 584 -1.38 -16.08 25.97
CA LEU A 584 -1.87 -15.33 24.82
C LEU A 584 -1.59 -16.08 23.52
N PHE A 585 -0.36 -16.57 23.32
CA PHE A 585 0.00 -17.28 22.09
C PHE A 585 -0.80 -18.57 21.89
N ALA A 586 -1.11 -19.30 22.96
CA ALA A 586 -1.96 -20.50 22.88
C ALA A 586 -3.36 -20.19 22.29
N VAL A 587 -3.88 -18.99 22.53
CA VAL A 587 -5.14 -18.51 21.94
C VAL A 587 -4.92 -18.03 20.50
N LEU A 588 -3.88 -17.23 20.25
CA LEU A 588 -3.59 -16.67 18.92
C LEU A 588 -3.22 -17.74 17.88
N ALA A 589 -2.59 -18.84 18.31
CA ALA A 589 -2.23 -19.97 17.46
C ALA A 589 -3.45 -20.72 16.92
N ARG A 590 -4.64 -20.51 17.50
CA ARG A 590 -5.93 -21.13 17.12
C ARG A 590 -6.78 -20.24 16.21
N LEU A 591 -6.28 -19.09 15.79
CA LEU A 591 -7.01 -18.21 14.87
C LEU A 591 -7.26 -18.88 13.52
N PRO A 592 -8.40 -18.57 12.87
CA PRO A 592 -8.83 -19.26 11.66
C PRO A 592 -7.87 -19.01 10.48
N ARG A 593 -7.54 -20.07 9.75
CA ARG A 593 -6.65 -20.09 8.56
C ARG A 593 -7.10 -19.16 7.44
N GLY A 594 -8.37 -18.79 7.42
CA GLY A 594 -8.95 -17.90 6.42
C GLY A 594 -8.48 -16.44 6.58
N GLY A 595 -8.01 -16.04 7.75
CA GLY A 595 -7.47 -14.70 7.96
C GLY A 595 -5.97 -14.59 7.68
N CYS A 596 -5.43 -13.39 7.88
CA CYS A 596 -4.00 -13.14 7.78
C CYS A 596 -3.50 -12.14 8.83
N TRP A 597 -2.29 -12.37 9.33
CA TRP A 597 -1.56 -11.42 10.15
C TRP A 597 -0.77 -10.43 9.28
N ILE A 598 -0.71 -9.18 9.72
CA ILE A 598 0.03 -8.12 9.05
C ILE A 598 1.36 -7.92 9.75
N TYR A 599 2.43 -8.48 9.19
CA TYR A 599 3.78 -8.45 9.73
C TYR A 599 4.63 -7.34 9.09
N PRO A 600 5.48 -6.66 9.87
CA PRO A 600 6.60 -5.90 9.33
C PRO A 600 7.51 -6.75 8.44
N ASP A 601 8.03 -6.13 7.37
CA ASP A 601 9.10 -6.72 6.58
C ASP A 601 10.47 -6.26 7.09
N ASN A 602 11.40 -7.20 7.29
CA ASN A 602 12.74 -6.88 7.82
C ASN A 602 13.66 -6.23 6.77
N LYS A 603 13.36 -6.39 5.47
CA LYS A 603 14.23 -5.91 4.38
C LYS A 603 13.86 -4.49 3.93
N GLY A 604 12.60 -4.08 4.10
CA GLY A 604 12.10 -2.80 3.61
C GLY A 604 12.23 -2.67 2.09
N VAL A 605 12.07 -1.47 1.54
CA VAL A 605 12.24 -1.23 0.11
C VAL A 605 13.17 -0.04 -0.10
N SER A 606 14.05 -0.14 -1.10
CA SER A 606 15.07 0.90 -1.40
C SER A 606 14.78 1.69 -2.68
N SER A 607 14.07 1.10 -3.64
CA SER A 607 13.69 1.75 -4.90
C SER A 607 12.39 1.18 -5.48
N PHE A 608 11.79 1.87 -6.45
CA PHE A 608 10.59 1.40 -7.15
C PHE A 608 10.87 0.12 -7.97
N ASP A 609 12.04 0.00 -8.62
CA ASP A 609 12.43 -1.24 -9.32
C ASP A 609 12.58 -2.43 -8.37
N ASN A 610 13.13 -2.17 -7.17
CA ASN A 610 13.21 -3.16 -6.11
C ASN A 610 11.81 -3.58 -5.66
N LEU A 611 10.87 -2.63 -5.55
CA LEU A 611 9.46 -2.93 -5.21
C LEU A 611 8.86 -3.91 -6.22
N VAL A 612 8.94 -3.62 -7.53
CA VAL A 612 8.40 -4.50 -8.59
C VAL A 612 8.97 -5.91 -8.45
N THR A 613 10.30 -6.02 -8.44
CA THR A 613 11.02 -7.29 -8.37
C THR A 613 10.61 -8.11 -7.14
N ARG A 614 10.42 -7.43 -5.99
CA ARG A 614 10.02 -8.08 -4.74
C ARG A 614 8.55 -8.49 -4.74
N LEU A 615 7.65 -7.69 -5.29
CA LEU A 615 6.22 -8.03 -5.37
C LEU A 615 5.96 -9.23 -6.29
N ASP A 616 6.75 -9.40 -7.34
CA ASP A 616 6.68 -10.56 -8.24
C ASP A 616 7.25 -11.84 -7.60
N SER A 617 8.37 -11.71 -6.89
CA SER A 617 9.06 -12.86 -6.28
C SER A 617 8.47 -13.31 -4.94
N GLU A 618 7.91 -12.40 -4.14
CA GLU A 618 7.41 -12.65 -2.79
C GLU A 618 5.87 -12.45 -2.71
N PRO A 619 5.06 -13.50 -2.86
CA PRO A 619 3.59 -13.38 -2.97
C PRO A 619 2.91 -12.85 -1.70
N ASP A 620 3.51 -13.12 -0.54
CA ASP A 620 3.01 -12.71 0.78
C ASP A 620 3.29 -11.21 1.03
N LEU A 621 4.14 -10.58 0.21
CA LEU A 621 4.50 -9.17 0.32
C LEU A 621 3.42 -8.28 -0.32
N LYS A 622 3.04 -7.19 0.36
CA LYS A 622 2.08 -6.18 -0.13
C LYS A 622 2.61 -4.77 0.17
N PRO A 623 2.52 -3.80 -0.76
CA PRO A 623 2.76 -2.40 -0.44
C PRO A 623 1.65 -1.87 0.47
N ILE A 624 1.99 -0.90 1.32
CA ILE A 624 1.06 -0.25 2.25
C ILE A 624 1.50 1.17 2.59
N GLY A 625 0.58 2.03 3.01
CA GLY A 625 0.92 3.32 3.63
C GLY A 625 1.50 3.14 5.03
N LEU A 626 2.81 3.34 5.18
CA LEU A 626 3.53 3.11 6.44
C LEU A 626 3.51 4.31 7.39
N GLY A 627 3.40 5.52 6.85
CA GLY A 627 3.56 6.75 7.61
C GLY A 627 3.76 7.98 6.74
N PHE A 628 4.32 9.01 7.37
CA PHE A 628 4.53 10.34 6.77
C PHE A 628 5.97 10.82 6.99
N LEU A 629 6.49 11.55 6.01
CA LEU A 629 7.74 12.30 6.11
C LEU A 629 7.44 13.81 6.04
N PRO A 630 7.95 14.62 6.97
CA PRO A 630 7.81 16.06 6.97
C PRO A 630 8.57 16.69 5.80
N LEU A 631 7.94 17.63 5.10
CA LEU A 631 8.60 18.45 4.08
C LEU A 631 9.28 19.69 4.67
N GLU A 632 8.95 20.01 5.92
CA GLU A 632 9.40 21.18 6.67
C GLU A 632 9.43 20.88 8.17
N GLU A 633 10.11 21.71 8.94
CA GLU A 633 10.02 21.64 10.39
C GLU A 633 8.65 22.16 10.88
N PRO A 634 8.09 21.61 11.98
CA PRO A 634 6.80 22.07 12.51
C PRO A 634 6.80 23.56 12.87
N GLN A 635 5.81 24.30 12.36
CA GLN A 635 5.68 25.75 12.56
C GLN A 635 4.24 26.19 12.80
N ASN A 636 4.05 27.43 13.22
CA ASN A 636 2.71 28.00 13.41
C ASN A 636 2.11 28.41 12.07
N ARG A 637 0.89 27.93 11.78
CA ARG A 637 0.22 28.19 10.50
C ARG A 637 -1.25 28.52 10.69
N VAL A 638 -1.73 29.53 9.96
CA VAL A 638 -3.16 29.90 9.96
C VAL A 638 -3.98 28.76 9.35
N GLY A 639 -5.14 28.46 9.94
CA GLY A 639 -6.00 27.34 9.52
C GLY A 639 -5.58 25.97 10.04
N SER A 640 -4.49 25.87 10.81
CA SER A 640 -4.10 24.63 11.48
C SER A 640 -5.03 24.27 12.65
N ILE A 641 -5.31 22.98 12.85
CA ILE A 641 -6.09 22.47 13.99
C ILE A 641 -5.32 22.46 15.33
N THR A 642 -4.00 22.65 15.30
CA THR A 642 -3.12 22.76 16.47
C THR A 642 -2.12 23.91 16.29
N PRO A 643 -1.48 24.43 17.36
CA PRO A 643 -0.49 25.48 17.22
C PRO A 643 0.62 25.13 16.21
N PHE A 644 1.20 23.93 16.34
CA PHE A 644 2.20 23.43 15.41
C PHE A 644 1.56 22.72 14.22
N HIS A 645 2.10 22.96 13.02
CA HIS A 645 1.68 22.37 11.75
C HIS A 645 2.87 22.03 10.85
N CYS A 646 2.73 20.99 10.03
CA CYS A 646 3.70 20.57 9.03
C CYS A 646 3.01 19.98 7.79
N TYR A 647 3.46 20.37 6.58
CA TYR A 647 3.16 19.63 5.36
C TYR A 647 4.01 18.35 5.29
N VAL A 648 3.35 17.23 4.98
CA VAL A 648 4.02 15.92 4.98
C VAL A 648 3.76 15.15 3.70
N GLU A 649 4.69 14.31 3.29
CA GLU A 649 4.53 13.36 2.20
C GLU A 649 4.15 11.96 2.74
N PRO A 650 3.11 11.30 2.19
CA PRO A 650 2.79 9.92 2.54
C PRO A 650 3.82 8.94 1.97
N CYS A 651 4.23 7.96 2.76
CA CYS A 651 5.25 6.99 2.37
C CYS A 651 4.68 5.62 2.02
N ILE A 652 5.31 4.95 1.05
CA ILE A 652 4.99 3.57 0.66
C ILE A 652 6.00 2.63 1.33
N GLY A 653 5.52 1.78 2.23
CA GLY A 653 6.28 0.67 2.79
C GLY A 653 5.76 -0.66 2.26
N VAL A 654 6.27 -1.76 2.82
CA VAL A 654 5.78 -3.12 2.53
C VAL A 654 5.54 -3.91 3.80
N VAL A 655 4.54 -4.79 3.73
CA VAL A 655 4.15 -5.72 4.80
C VAL A 655 4.08 -7.13 4.28
N ARG A 656 4.19 -8.10 5.19
CA ARG A 656 3.93 -9.51 4.90
C ARG A 656 2.57 -9.92 5.45
N CYS A 657 1.71 -10.42 4.58
CA CYS A 657 0.48 -11.10 4.94
C CYS A 657 0.79 -12.55 5.28
N ILE A 658 0.88 -12.87 6.57
CA ILE A 658 1.26 -14.21 7.05
C ILE A 658 0.01 -14.98 7.48
N ASN A 659 -0.20 -16.16 6.90
CA ASN A 659 -1.27 -17.06 7.32
C ASN A 659 -1.07 -17.52 8.80
N PRO A 660 -2.12 -17.59 9.64
CA PRO A 660 -2.06 -18.08 11.02
C PRO A 660 -1.35 -19.41 11.21
N ILE A 661 -1.45 -20.33 10.26
CA ILE A 661 -0.75 -21.63 10.33
C ILE A 661 0.76 -21.43 10.32
N ASN A 662 1.27 -20.49 9.52
CA ASN A 662 2.70 -20.19 9.53
C ASN A 662 3.13 -19.60 10.87
N VAL A 663 2.28 -18.79 11.48
CA VAL A 663 2.53 -18.22 12.81
C VAL A 663 2.61 -19.32 13.86
N ARG A 664 1.63 -20.24 13.87
CA ARG A 664 1.61 -21.43 14.73
C ARG A 664 2.89 -22.26 14.56
N LEU A 665 3.32 -22.52 13.33
CA LEU A 665 4.55 -23.28 13.04
C LEU A 665 5.85 -22.55 13.39
N SER A 666 5.83 -21.22 13.42
CA SER A 666 7.01 -20.41 13.77
C SER A 666 7.20 -20.29 15.29
N GLY A 667 6.15 -20.55 16.06
CA GLY A 667 6.16 -20.55 17.52
C GLY A 667 6.07 -19.15 18.14
N SER A 668 5.88 -19.15 19.47
CA SER A 668 5.61 -17.94 20.27
C SER A 668 6.73 -16.90 20.16
N LYS A 669 8.00 -17.32 20.32
CA LYS A 669 9.17 -16.43 20.27
C LYS A 669 9.21 -15.60 18.98
N GLN A 670 8.99 -16.24 17.83
CA GLN A 670 9.05 -15.54 16.54
C GLN A 670 7.86 -14.60 16.34
N PHE A 671 6.68 -14.93 16.87
CA PHE A 671 5.52 -14.04 16.86
C PHE A 671 5.82 -12.73 17.59
N TYR A 672 6.23 -12.77 18.86
CA TYR A 672 6.50 -11.55 19.63
C TYR A 672 7.66 -10.72 19.08
N GLN A 673 8.64 -11.34 18.45
CA GLN A 673 9.76 -10.65 17.80
C GLN A 673 9.43 -10.04 16.44
N SER A 674 8.37 -10.48 15.77
CA SER A 674 8.15 -10.14 14.36
C SER A 674 6.75 -9.68 13.98
N ALA A 675 5.73 -9.86 14.82
CA ALA A 675 4.34 -9.51 14.48
C ALA A 675 3.94 -8.09 14.93
N PHE A 676 4.67 -7.52 15.90
CA PHE A 676 4.29 -6.28 16.56
C PHE A 676 4.82 -5.04 15.86
N TRP A 677 3.95 -4.04 15.77
CA TRP A 677 4.19 -2.70 15.28
C TRP A 677 4.34 -1.72 16.42
N HIS A 678 5.21 -0.74 16.23
CA HIS A 678 5.34 0.43 17.09
C HIS A 678 5.21 1.69 16.26
N PHE A 679 4.50 2.68 16.82
CA PHE A 679 4.34 3.98 16.18
C PHE A 679 5.51 4.86 16.58
N ASP A 680 6.51 4.93 15.70
CA ASP A 680 7.73 5.67 15.93
C ASP A 680 7.59 7.10 15.38
N ILE A 681 7.67 8.06 16.30
CA ILE A 681 7.63 9.50 16.03
C ILE A 681 8.97 10.06 16.45
N ALA A 682 10.02 9.70 15.72
CA ALA A 682 11.38 10.13 15.96
C ALA A 682 12.07 10.51 14.66
N ASN A 683 13.02 11.45 14.73
CA ASN A 683 13.95 11.80 13.65
C ASN A 683 13.26 12.19 12.34
N ASN A 684 12.48 13.28 12.37
CA ASN A 684 11.89 13.87 11.16
C ASN A 684 11.10 12.84 10.33
N ALA A 685 10.47 11.86 10.98
CA ALA A 685 9.67 10.85 10.31
C ALA A 685 8.61 10.31 11.29
N MET A 686 7.43 10.01 10.76
CA MET A 686 6.32 9.47 11.55
C MET A 686 5.87 8.17 10.91
N LEU A 687 6.52 7.07 11.31
CA LEU A 687 6.45 5.78 10.63
C LEU A 687 6.04 4.67 11.59
N MET A 688 5.29 3.71 11.07
CA MET A 688 5.05 2.44 11.77
C MET A 688 6.24 1.52 11.53
N LYS A 689 6.95 1.16 12.60
CA LYS A 689 8.17 0.33 12.53
C LYS A 689 8.02 -0.98 13.27
N LYS A 690 8.90 -1.92 12.95
CA LYS A 690 9.12 -3.13 13.73
C LYS A 690 9.82 -2.78 15.04
N VAL A 691 9.41 -3.42 16.13
CA VAL A 691 10.13 -3.36 17.42
C VAL A 691 11.29 -4.34 17.39
N PHE A 692 12.51 -3.85 17.67
CA PHE A 692 13.71 -4.69 17.79
C PHE A 692 13.86 -5.31 19.17
#